data_AF-A0AA90ZBV2-F1
#
_entry.id   AF-A0AA90ZBV2-F1
#
_cell.length_a   1.000
_cell.length_b   1.000
_cell.length_c   1.000
_cell.angle_alpha   90.00
_cell.angle_beta   90.00
_cell.angle_gamma   90.00
#
_symmetry.space_group_name_H-M   'P 1'
#
loop_
_entity.id
_entity.type
_entity.pdbx_description
1 polymer ?
#
loop_
_entity_poly.entity_id
_entity_poly.type
_entity_poly.pdbx_seq_one_letter_code
_entity_poly.pdbx_strand_id
1 'polypeptide(L)'
;MKGKIILFMLISIIILTGMTGTGLALSNAGGGDWSYSEEMTIKENSGKDLTNYQLQVLLDPSNFDFSKAKPDGADIRFSRNDQQLSHWIEEWDAGSESAIIWIKVPFIPSNGMTDVTIHYGNPAANDISSGGSTFDLFDDFVGTRLSSTDWRSETNGGGDIDIGNGILSLVAPKRHPADFSKITSRDKFGINSMFVVKRMKVSTGTDPGGPALEQGFVDPQDERENMIVHRTELTNESKVSWTLTKKDDRFNSRDLTNLGIAEKTWYTSGIAWYEEDDLKKVSWFNNGIRDTRMDYSSDIEDETVIDHIPDNELKLYLYSSTASTLNNTGYMDVDYAFVRKYTPQEPTFVLPGEVVTQEPLPESDIQVTQPPVKDITMTAFDGGTKAIFIFEPYPDNSSISLINDLKASGINTVFLRTDINNVWSSERFIKSAHENNMTVHAMILDEKKDFVDGINESSIEVIEEVLDYNTKSLAGFDGIYISLKNCDPVELEQVCQENAQLLEIIHEKTAGKILLAAGIPAVYDRSSIEDIAPNVDLFVLMTHDMDEIELTAEEIEDSVASKMGEIRGAGENALITVVVSEGSDGDAEVDELLNSLYVYYSDDPAFLGVSLLMHEDLQEVLEATAPAEEKRTPGFEAIFAIIGLLSITYRLRKQ
;
A
#
# COMPACT_ATOMS: atom_id res chain seq x y z
N MET A 1 -17.42 1.08 -58.47
CA MET A 1 -17.10 0.45 -57.18
C MET A 1 -15.65 -0.06 -57.03
N LYS A 2 -14.75 0.09 -58.02
CA LYS A 2 -13.33 -0.34 -57.90
C LYS A 2 -12.34 0.76 -57.50
N GLY A 3 -12.75 2.04 -57.55
CA GLY A 3 -11.87 3.19 -57.24
C GLY A 3 -11.83 3.63 -55.77
N LYS A 4 -12.80 3.24 -54.94
CA LYS A 4 -12.85 3.62 -53.51
C LYS A 4 -12.11 2.63 -52.58
N ILE A 5 -11.90 1.39 -53.03
CA ILE A 5 -11.19 0.36 -52.26
C ILE A 5 -9.66 0.56 -52.34
N ILE A 6 -9.16 1.10 -53.45
CA ILE A 6 -7.73 1.39 -53.63
C ILE A 6 -7.28 2.60 -52.80
N LEU A 7 -8.16 3.57 -52.55
CA LEU A 7 -7.85 4.74 -51.71
C LEU A 7 -7.77 4.38 -50.21
N PHE A 8 -8.59 3.44 -49.73
CA PHE A 8 -8.51 2.93 -48.36
C PHE A 8 -7.29 2.02 -48.15
N MET A 9 -6.90 1.20 -49.15
CA MET A 9 -5.64 0.44 -49.07
C MET A 9 -4.38 1.33 -49.11
N LEU A 10 -4.39 2.45 -49.85
CA LEU A 10 -3.27 3.39 -49.85
C LEU A 10 -3.16 4.19 -48.53
N ILE A 11 -4.29 4.54 -47.90
CA ILE A 11 -4.28 5.23 -46.59
C ILE A 11 -3.84 4.28 -45.47
N SER A 12 -4.21 2.99 -45.53
CA SER A 12 -3.75 1.98 -44.57
C SER A 12 -2.25 1.62 -44.72
N ILE A 13 -1.67 1.77 -45.92
CA ILE A 13 -0.24 1.54 -46.18
C ILE A 13 0.62 2.77 -45.84
N ILE A 14 0.04 3.98 -45.85
CA ILE A 14 0.75 5.21 -45.47
C ILE A 14 0.86 5.39 -43.94
N ILE A 15 -0.04 4.78 -43.15
CA ILE A 15 0.11 4.73 -41.67
C ILE A 15 1.24 3.74 -41.26
N LEU A 16 1.67 2.84 -42.15
CA LEU A 16 2.76 1.89 -41.87
C LEU A 16 4.15 2.40 -42.32
N THR A 17 4.27 3.62 -42.84
CA THR A 17 5.55 4.22 -43.25
C THR A 17 5.75 5.58 -42.61
N GLY A 18 5.88 5.58 -41.28
CA GLY A 18 6.00 6.82 -40.51
C GLY A 18 6.67 6.72 -39.15
N MET A 19 7.50 5.70 -38.89
CA MET A 19 8.40 5.69 -37.74
C MET A 19 9.72 5.03 -38.13
N THR A 20 10.55 5.74 -38.89
CA THR A 20 12.00 5.53 -38.77
C THR A 20 12.46 6.48 -37.69
N GLY A 21 12.14 6.14 -36.44
CA GLY A 21 12.95 6.66 -35.33
C GLY A 21 14.38 6.22 -35.64
N THR A 22 15.29 7.16 -35.81
CA THR A 22 16.71 6.87 -35.79
C THR A 22 17.02 6.35 -34.40
N GLY A 23 16.83 5.04 -34.19
CA GLY A 23 17.19 4.41 -32.94
C GLY A 23 18.67 4.63 -32.73
N LEU A 24 19.02 5.24 -31.60
CA LEU A 24 20.40 5.33 -31.19
C LEU A 24 20.88 3.90 -30.89
N ALA A 25 22.04 3.54 -31.40
CA ALA A 25 22.70 2.31 -30.98
C ALA A 25 22.92 2.37 -29.45
N LEU A 26 23.00 1.19 -28.83
CA LEU A 26 23.34 1.07 -27.41
C LEU A 26 24.58 1.92 -27.06
N SER A 27 24.41 2.82 -26.09
CA SER A 27 25.42 3.80 -25.70
C SER A 27 26.48 3.16 -24.82
N ASN A 28 27.70 3.12 -25.33
CA ASN A 28 28.91 2.81 -24.57
C ASN A 28 29.55 4.11 -24.06
N ALA A 29 28.76 5.09 -23.60
CA ALA A 29 29.30 6.32 -23.03
C ALA A 29 30.26 6.00 -21.89
N GLY A 30 31.53 6.43 -22.01
CA GLY A 30 32.62 6.07 -21.09
C GLY A 30 33.51 4.91 -21.58
N GLY A 31 33.07 4.17 -22.59
CA GLY A 31 33.78 3.03 -23.20
C GLY A 31 33.38 1.69 -22.56
N GLY A 32 34.25 0.69 -22.71
CA GLY A 32 34.05 -0.66 -22.16
C GLY A 32 33.06 -1.52 -22.93
N ASP A 33 32.93 -2.76 -22.46
CA ASP A 33 32.01 -3.77 -22.98
C ASP A 33 30.99 -4.15 -21.89
N TRP A 34 29.79 -4.53 -22.31
CA TRP A 34 28.73 -5.03 -21.43
C TRP A 34 29.02 -6.48 -21.06
N SER A 35 29.15 -6.77 -19.76
CA SER A 35 29.45 -8.12 -19.28
C SER A 35 28.20 -8.98 -19.15
N TYR A 36 27.05 -8.34 -18.90
CA TYR A 36 25.78 -9.00 -18.64
C TYR A 36 24.64 -8.34 -19.41
N SER A 37 23.70 -9.17 -19.82
CA SER A 37 22.46 -8.73 -20.42
C SER A 37 21.34 -9.71 -20.09
N GLU A 38 20.16 -9.21 -19.73
CA GLU A 38 18.99 -10.02 -19.44
C GLU A 38 17.80 -9.57 -20.28
N GLU A 39 17.01 -10.51 -20.74
CA GLU A 39 15.80 -10.23 -21.51
C GLU A 39 14.62 -10.04 -20.56
N MET A 40 13.86 -8.98 -20.77
CA MET A 40 12.65 -8.64 -20.04
C MET A 40 11.50 -8.66 -21.03
N THR A 41 10.47 -9.46 -20.75
CA THR A 41 9.26 -9.49 -21.57
C THR A 41 8.19 -8.62 -20.94
N ILE A 42 7.71 -7.62 -21.68
CA ILE A 42 6.64 -6.71 -21.27
C ILE A 42 5.33 -7.17 -21.92
N LYS A 43 4.28 -7.35 -21.12
CA LYS A 43 2.93 -7.71 -21.56
C LYS A 43 1.98 -6.53 -21.44
N GLU A 44 1.28 -6.23 -22.53
CA GLU A 44 0.19 -5.26 -22.58
C GLU A 44 -1.07 -5.86 -21.97
N ASN A 45 -1.74 -5.11 -21.09
CA ASN A 45 -2.88 -5.62 -20.34
C ASN A 45 -4.20 -4.88 -20.63
N SER A 46 -4.19 -3.68 -21.21
CA SER A 46 -5.37 -2.83 -21.43
C SER A 46 -6.12 -3.07 -22.75
N GLY A 47 -5.58 -3.91 -23.63
CA GLY A 47 -6.14 -4.19 -24.94
C GLY A 47 -6.00 -3.04 -25.95
N LYS A 48 -5.15 -2.05 -25.67
CA LYS A 48 -4.86 -0.90 -26.55
C LYS A 48 -3.40 -0.91 -26.97
N ASP A 49 -3.12 -0.43 -28.18
CA ASP A 49 -1.74 -0.22 -28.62
C ASP A 49 -1.12 0.93 -27.81
N LEU A 50 0.00 0.67 -27.13
CA LEU A 50 0.72 1.67 -26.35
C LEU A 50 1.96 2.13 -27.12
N THR A 51 2.12 3.45 -27.25
CA THR A 51 3.25 4.07 -27.96
C THR A 51 4.02 4.97 -27.03
N ASN A 52 5.36 4.96 -27.08
CA ASN A 52 6.23 5.79 -26.24
C ASN A 52 5.81 5.76 -24.76
N TYR A 53 5.48 4.57 -24.25
CA TYR A 53 4.87 4.38 -22.93
C TYR A 53 5.96 4.31 -21.87
N GLN A 54 5.78 5.05 -20.76
CA GLN A 54 6.69 5.01 -19.62
C GLN A 54 6.27 3.90 -18.66
N LEU A 55 7.13 2.88 -18.53
CA LEU A 55 6.95 1.72 -17.67
C LEU A 55 7.90 1.80 -16.48
N GLN A 56 7.39 1.53 -15.27
CA GLN A 56 8.22 1.35 -14.08
C GLN A 56 8.76 -0.07 -14.02
N VAL A 57 10.06 -0.18 -13.78
CA VAL A 57 10.81 -1.42 -13.58
C VAL A 57 11.31 -1.40 -12.14
N LEU A 58 10.86 -2.37 -11.35
CA LEU A 58 11.32 -2.59 -9.99
C LEU A 58 12.34 -3.72 -10.01
N LEU A 59 13.55 -3.44 -9.53
CA LEU A 59 14.63 -4.41 -9.40
C LEU A 59 14.86 -4.74 -7.93
N ASP A 60 15.05 -6.03 -7.66
CA ASP A 60 15.32 -6.60 -6.34
C ASP A 60 16.15 -7.89 -6.48
N PRO A 61 16.64 -8.52 -5.39
CA PRO A 61 17.51 -9.70 -5.48
C PRO A 61 16.86 -10.91 -6.14
N SER A 62 15.52 -10.96 -6.23
CA SER A 62 14.80 -12.06 -6.90
C SER A 62 14.89 -11.98 -8.43
N ASN A 63 15.21 -10.81 -8.98
CA ASN A 63 15.18 -10.55 -10.42
C ASN A 63 16.41 -9.84 -10.98
N PHE A 64 17.34 -9.38 -10.14
CA PHE A 64 18.54 -8.66 -10.56
C PHE A 64 19.70 -8.84 -9.57
N ASP A 65 20.90 -9.06 -10.11
CA ASP A 65 22.12 -9.20 -9.31
C ASP A 65 22.87 -7.85 -9.22
N PHE A 66 22.64 -7.12 -8.12
CA PHE A 66 23.25 -5.81 -7.87
C PHE A 66 24.78 -5.85 -7.78
N SER A 67 25.38 -7.01 -7.46
CA SER A 67 26.84 -7.16 -7.38
C SER A 67 27.54 -7.06 -8.74
N LYS A 68 26.78 -7.28 -9.81
CA LYS A 68 27.26 -7.24 -11.20
C LYS A 68 27.12 -5.85 -11.84
N ALA A 69 26.43 -4.90 -11.20
CA ALA A 69 26.28 -3.53 -11.65
C ALA A 69 27.17 -2.57 -10.86
N LYS A 70 27.28 -1.32 -11.31
CA LYS A 70 27.96 -0.28 -10.53
C LYS A 70 27.14 0.05 -9.27
N PRO A 71 27.80 0.43 -8.16
CA PRO A 71 27.10 0.78 -6.91
C PRO A 71 26.07 1.92 -7.02
N ASP A 72 26.21 2.77 -8.05
CA ASP A 72 25.33 3.90 -8.36
C ASP A 72 24.38 3.62 -9.54
N GLY A 73 24.38 2.41 -10.10
CA GLY A 73 23.54 2.04 -11.24
C GLY A 73 23.88 2.75 -12.55
N ALA A 74 24.99 3.51 -12.61
CA ALA A 74 25.34 4.34 -13.76
C ALA A 74 25.60 3.54 -15.05
N ASP A 75 25.84 2.23 -14.93
CA ASP A 75 25.99 1.31 -16.04
C ASP A 75 24.68 0.64 -16.48
N ILE A 76 23.51 0.97 -15.94
CA ILE A 76 22.27 0.37 -16.44
C ILE A 76 21.90 0.91 -17.82
N ARG A 77 21.56 0.02 -18.77
CA ARG A 77 20.97 0.38 -20.07
C ARG A 77 19.80 -0.52 -20.40
N PHE A 78 18.90 0.02 -21.22
CA PHE A 78 17.82 -0.74 -21.82
C PHE A 78 17.88 -0.62 -23.33
N SER A 79 17.57 -1.71 -24.03
CA SER A 79 17.48 -1.71 -25.49
C SER A 79 16.34 -2.57 -25.99
N ARG A 80 15.87 -2.28 -27.19
CA ARG A 80 14.95 -3.13 -27.94
C ARG A 80 15.43 -3.24 -29.37
N ASN A 81 15.63 -4.46 -29.87
CA ASN A 81 16.21 -4.70 -31.20
C ASN A 81 17.51 -3.90 -31.43
N ASP A 82 18.41 -3.92 -30.44
CA ASP A 82 19.68 -3.18 -30.40
C ASP A 82 19.56 -1.64 -30.40
N GLN A 83 18.34 -1.10 -30.28
CA GLN A 83 18.09 0.33 -30.16
C GLN A 83 17.96 0.70 -28.68
N GLN A 84 18.72 1.69 -28.24
CA GLN A 84 18.67 2.15 -26.86
C GLN A 84 17.33 2.80 -26.52
N LEU A 85 16.80 2.45 -25.34
CA LEU A 85 15.65 3.12 -24.73
C LEU A 85 16.11 4.22 -23.78
N SER A 86 15.31 5.28 -23.72
CA SER A 86 15.46 6.30 -22.66
C SER A 86 15.01 5.69 -21.34
N HIS A 87 15.74 5.99 -20.27
CA HIS A 87 15.41 5.55 -18.93
C HIS A 87 15.74 6.63 -17.91
N TRP A 88 15.14 6.51 -16.73
CA TRP A 88 15.44 7.34 -15.58
C TRP A 88 15.47 6.48 -14.32
N ILE A 89 16.59 6.51 -13.62
CA ILE A 89 16.78 5.89 -12.31
C ILE A 89 16.17 6.85 -11.28
N GLU A 90 15.01 6.49 -10.75
CA GLU A 90 14.36 7.23 -9.66
C GLU A 90 15.06 6.95 -8.33
N GLU A 91 15.37 5.68 -8.10
CA GLU A 91 16.05 5.22 -6.89
C GLU A 91 16.99 4.06 -7.23
N TRP A 92 18.17 4.07 -6.63
CA TRP A 92 19.13 2.98 -6.69
C TRP A 92 19.84 2.86 -5.35
N ASP A 93 19.61 1.76 -4.64
CA ASP A 93 20.30 1.43 -3.40
C ASP A 93 20.89 0.03 -3.52
N ALA A 94 22.18 -0.02 -3.83
CA ALA A 94 22.92 -1.29 -3.90
C ALA A 94 23.12 -1.95 -2.53
N GLY A 95 22.91 -1.23 -1.42
CA GLY A 95 23.01 -1.75 -0.06
C GLY A 95 21.74 -2.48 0.40
N SER A 96 20.57 -1.96 0.06
CA SER A 96 19.28 -2.66 0.24
C SER A 96 18.91 -3.53 -0.96
N GLU A 97 19.73 -3.52 -2.01
CA GLU A 97 19.52 -4.25 -3.27
C GLU A 97 18.13 -3.93 -3.88
N SER A 98 17.81 -2.64 -3.99
CA SER A 98 16.54 -2.17 -4.55
C SER A 98 16.75 -1.05 -5.55
N ALA A 99 16.00 -1.07 -6.66
CA ALA A 99 15.98 0.05 -7.60
C ALA A 99 14.61 0.27 -8.24
N ILE A 100 14.29 1.55 -8.46
CA ILE A 100 13.12 1.99 -9.21
C ILE A 100 13.61 2.69 -10.47
N ILE A 101 13.31 2.12 -11.63
CA ILE A 101 13.76 2.63 -12.92
C ILE A 101 12.58 2.78 -13.86
N TRP A 102 12.46 3.92 -14.51
CA TRP A 102 11.47 4.14 -15.55
C TRP A 102 12.09 3.98 -16.92
N ILE A 103 11.42 3.29 -17.84
CA ILE A 103 11.85 3.14 -19.23
C ILE A 103 10.79 3.65 -20.21
N LYS A 104 11.22 4.27 -21.31
CA LYS A 104 10.31 4.69 -22.40
C LYS A 104 10.28 3.64 -23.50
N VAL A 105 9.21 2.85 -23.54
CA VAL A 105 9.02 1.76 -24.50
C VAL A 105 8.34 2.32 -25.78
N PRO A 106 8.97 2.25 -26.97
CA PRO A 106 8.43 2.89 -28.16
C PRO A 106 7.08 2.34 -28.61
N PHE A 107 6.86 1.04 -28.45
CA PHE A 107 5.63 0.36 -28.85
C PHE A 107 5.43 -0.93 -28.07
N ILE A 108 4.24 -1.10 -27.50
CA ILE A 108 3.74 -2.35 -26.91
C ILE A 108 2.39 -2.65 -27.61
N PRO A 109 2.28 -3.76 -28.36
CA PRO A 109 1.05 -4.08 -29.11
C PRO A 109 -0.09 -4.48 -28.17
N SER A 110 -1.32 -4.10 -28.52
CA SER A 110 -2.56 -4.50 -27.84
C SER A 110 -2.60 -6.01 -27.59
N ASN A 111 -2.86 -6.40 -26.33
CA ASN A 111 -2.88 -7.79 -25.85
C ASN A 111 -1.62 -8.60 -26.19
N GLY A 112 -0.53 -7.93 -26.53
CA GLY A 112 0.69 -8.56 -27.02
C GLY A 112 1.85 -8.38 -26.06
N MET A 113 3.01 -8.84 -26.52
CA MET A 113 4.26 -8.80 -25.76
C MET A 113 5.32 -7.98 -26.50
N THR A 114 6.27 -7.42 -25.77
CA THR A 114 7.44 -6.74 -26.30
C THR A 114 8.65 -7.04 -25.43
N ASP A 115 9.71 -7.51 -26.07
CA ASP A 115 10.97 -7.81 -25.39
C ASP A 115 11.87 -6.57 -25.34
N VAL A 116 12.48 -6.38 -24.18
CA VAL A 116 13.47 -5.36 -23.86
C VAL A 116 14.66 -6.07 -23.24
N THR A 117 15.87 -5.62 -23.50
CA THR A 117 17.08 -6.16 -22.89
C THR A 117 17.66 -5.13 -21.94
N ILE A 118 17.89 -5.52 -20.68
CA ILE A 118 18.72 -4.77 -19.74
C ILE A 118 20.19 -5.15 -19.95
N HIS A 119 21.09 -4.17 -19.98
CA HIS A 119 22.55 -4.37 -20.07
C HIS A 119 23.23 -3.72 -18.87
N TYR A 120 24.21 -4.41 -18.31
CA TYR A 120 24.95 -3.97 -17.11
C TYR A 120 26.32 -4.67 -17.00
N GLY A 121 27.09 -4.35 -15.97
CA GLY A 121 28.45 -4.86 -15.76
C GLY A 121 29.48 -4.21 -16.66
N ASN A 122 29.28 -2.92 -16.97
CA ASN A 122 30.27 -2.10 -17.66
C ASN A 122 30.86 -1.07 -16.69
N PRO A 123 32.00 -1.36 -16.05
CA PRO A 123 32.60 -0.46 -15.06
C PRO A 123 33.09 0.87 -15.67
N ALA A 124 33.26 0.94 -17.00
CA ALA A 124 33.66 2.16 -17.69
C ALA A 124 32.46 3.05 -18.08
N ALA A 125 31.23 2.59 -17.89
CA ALA A 125 30.04 3.34 -18.29
C ALA A 125 29.83 4.61 -17.43
N ASN A 126 29.53 5.71 -18.11
CA ASN A 126 29.03 6.93 -17.51
C ASN A 126 27.52 6.85 -17.31
N ASP A 127 26.99 7.54 -16.31
CA ASP A 127 25.54 7.67 -16.16
C ASP A 127 24.94 8.45 -17.33
N ILE A 128 23.80 7.97 -17.85
CA ILE A 128 23.00 8.61 -18.90
C ILE A 128 21.50 8.62 -18.57
N SER A 129 21.13 8.26 -17.33
CA SER A 129 19.78 8.37 -16.79
C SER A 129 19.24 9.78 -17.06
N SER A 130 18.02 9.88 -17.58
CA SER A 130 17.43 11.15 -17.96
C SER A 130 15.89 11.10 -17.95
N GLY A 131 15.30 11.72 -16.92
CA GLY A 131 13.86 11.90 -16.81
C GLY A 131 13.28 12.69 -17.99
N GLY A 132 13.94 13.78 -18.41
CA GLY A 132 13.50 14.61 -19.54
C GLY A 132 13.41 13.90 -20.89
N SER A 133 14.18 12.82 -21.10
CA SER A 133 14.04 11.97 -22.30
C SER A 133 13.01 10.85 -22.14
N THR A 134 12.71 10.46 -20.90
CA THR A 134 11.85 9.33 -20.55
C THR A 134 10.38 9.75 -20.52
N PHE A 135 10.06 10.82 -19.81
CA PHE A 135 8.70 11.29 -19.59
C PHE A 135 8.25 12.32 -20.65
N ASP A 136 6.95 12.64 -20.64
CA ASP A 136 6.38 13.66 -21.53
C ASP A 136 6.61 15.08 -20.97
N LEU A 137 6.76 15.19 -19.65
CA LEU A 137 7.36 16.30 -18.93
C LEU A 137 8.09 15.75 -17.71
N PHE A 138 9.24 16.31 -17.37
CA PHE A 138 10.02 15.97 -16.18
C PHE A 138 10.79 17.20 -15.69
N ASP A 139 10.82 17.41 -14.38
CA ASP A 139 11.67 18.39 -13.72
C ASP A 139 12.11 17.82 -12.36
N ASP A 140 13.42 17.76 -12.13
CA ASP A 140 14.08 17.42 -10.87
C ASP A 140 14.59 18.67 -10.13
N PHE A 141 14.19 19.86 -10.62
CA PHE A 141 14.45 21.17 -10.06
C PHE A 141 15.93 21.45 -9.78
N VAL A 142 16.84 20.80 -10.51
CA VAL A 142 18.28 21.03 -10.38
C VAL A 142 18.63 22.43 -10.87
N GLY A 143 19.41 23.14 -10.06
CA GLY A 143 19.87 24.50 -10.34
C GLY A 143 19.39 25.48 -9.28
N THR A 144 19.16 26.73 -9.70
CA THR A 144 18.80 27.83 -8.78
C THR A 144 17.58 28.62 -9.24
N ARG A 145 16.89 28.18 -10.30
CA ARG A 145 15.77 28.90 -10.93
C ARG A 145 14.83 27.93 -11.62
N LEU A 146 13.53 28.24 -11.57
CA LEU A 146 12.50 27.47 -12.26
C LEU A 146 12.67 27.61 -13.78
N SER A 147 12.60 26.48 -14.49
CA SER A 147 12.65 26.47 -15.94
C SER A 147 11.45 27.20 -16.54
N SER A 148 11.69 28.37 -17.16
CA SER A 148 10.61 29.17 -17.77
C SER A 148 10.07 28.57 -19.08
N THR A 149 10.78 27.60 -19.65
CA THR A 149 10.32 26.83 -20.83
C THR A 149 9.27 25.81 -20.46
N ASP A 150 9.36 25.27 -19.24
CA ASP A 150 8.51 24.15 -18.81
C ASP A 150 7.40 24.65 -17.89
N TRP A 151 7.67 25.73 -17.13
CA TRP A 151 6.75 26.25 -16.12
C TRP A 151 6.46 27.75 -16.26
N ARG A 152 5.30 28.13 -15.73
CA ARG A 152 4.92 29.49 -15.36
C ARG A 152 4.72 29.52 -13.85
N SER A 153 5.29 30.52 -13.19
CA SER A 153 5.08 30.76 -11.76
C SER A 153 4.19 31.98 -11.50
N GLU A 154 3.47 31.95 -10.39
CA GLU A 154 2.68 33.07 -9.89
C GLU A 154 2.61 33.03 -8.36
N THR A 155 2.69 34.19 -7.72
CA THR A 155 2.54 34.34 -6.27
C THR A 155 1.66 35.53 -5.95
N ASN A 156 1.02 35.53 -4.78
CA ASN A 156 0.21 36.64 -4.30
C ASN A 156 0.26 36.77 -2.77
N GLY A 157 -0.02 37.99 -2.27
CA GLY A 157 -0.27 38.34 -0.86
C GLY A 157 0.88 38.12 0.15
N GLY A 158 1.87 37.32 -0.23
CA GLY A 158 3.01 36.94 0.59
C GLY A 158 3.71 35.68 0.10
N GLY A 159 3.11 34.91 -0.82
CA GLY A 159 3.70 33.69 -1.36
C GLY A 159 5.06 33.91 -2.03
N ASP A 160 5.93 32.91 -1.89
CA ASP A 160 7.25 32.87 -2.50
C ASP A 160 7.52 31.51 -3.17
N ILE A 161 8.45 31.50 -4.13
CA ILE A 161 8.90 30.29 -4.82
C ILE A 161 10.42 30.27 -4.78
N ASP A 162 10.98 29.24 -4.13
CA ASP A 162 12.43 29.04 -4.04
C ASP A 162 12.85 27.76 -4.77
N ILE A 163 14.06 27.77 -5.33
CA ILE A 163 14.68 26.58 -5.92
C ILE A 163 16.14 26.51 -5.52
N GLY A 164 16.52 25.37 -4.95
CA GLY A 164 17.90 25.07 -4.63
C GLY A 164 18.11 23.61 -4.27
N ASN A 165 19.30 23.09 -4.53
CA ASN A 165 19.69 21.72 -4.21
C ASN A 165 18.77 20.63 -4.81
N GLY A 166 18.16 20.88 -5.98
CA GLY A 166 17.22 19.92 -6.59
C GLY A 166 15.83 19.95 -5.96
N ILE A 167 15.49 20.98 -5.20
CA ILE A 167 14.19 21.10 -4.53
C ILE A 167 13.52 22.39 -4.96
N LEU A 168 12.24 22.29 -5.34
CA LEU A 168 11.32 23.41 -5.49
C LEU A 168 10.50 23.58 -4.20
N SER A 169 10.46 24.79 -3.65
CA SER A 169 9.62 25.14 -2.51
C SER A 169 8.51 26.11 -2.93
N LEU A 170 7.24 25.70 -2.81
CA LEU A 170 6.08 26.61 -2.91
C LEU A 170 5.71 27.11 -1.52
N VAL A 171 6.08 28.35 -1.21
CA VAL A 171 6.04 28.90 0.15
C VAL A 171 4.81 29.75 0.39
N ALA A 172 4.11 29.51 1.50
CA ALA A 172 3.03 30.34 2.03
C ALA A 172 3.46 30.93 3.40
N PRO A 173 4.27 32.01 3.43
CA PRO A 173 5.01 32.43 4.62
C PRO A 173 4.21 33.30 5.60
N LYS A 174 3.01 33.75 5.21
CA LYS A 174 2.19 34.65 6.03
C LYS A 174 0.73 34.24 5.97
N ARG A 175 0.03 34.40 7.09
CA ARG A 175 -1.43 34.29 7.14
C ARG A 175 -2.06 35.49 6.46
N HIS A 176 -2.56 35.30 5.25
CA HIS A 176 -3.46 36.25 4.63
C HIS A 176 -4.36 35.56 3.59
N PRO A 177 -5.66 35.95 3.46
CA PRO A 177 -6.65 35.18 2.69
C PRO A 177 -6.38 35.03 1.18
N ALA A 178 -5.40 35.75 0.65
CA ALA A 178 -5.05 35.72 -0.77
C ALA A 178 -3.63 35.18 -1.03
N ASP A 179 -2.97 34.64 0.00
CA ASP A 179 -1.57 34.23 -0.08
C ASP A 179 -1.43 32.86 -0.73
N PHE A 180 -0.73 32.83 -1.86
CA PHE A 180 -0.42 31.59 -2.53
C PHE A 180 0.88 31.66 -3.32
N SER A 181 1.41 30.47 -3.59
CA SER A 181 2.47 30.22 -4.55
C SER A 181 2.08 29.07 -5.45
N LYS A 182 2.24 29.24 -6.75
CA LYS A 182 1.90 28.21 -7.72
C LYS A 182 2.83 28.16 -8.91
N ILE A 183 2.91 26.97 -9.49
CA ILE A 183 3.47 26.74 -10.81
C ILE A 183 2.47 26.00 -11.69
N THR A 184 2.46 26.34 -12.97
CA THR A 184 1.68 25.65 -14.00
C THR A 184 2.56 25.28 -15.18
N SER A 185 2.32 24.13 -15.80
CA SER A 185 3.09 23.73 -16.98
C SER A 185 2.85 24.67 -18.16
N ARG A 186 3.83 24.80 -19.05
CA ARG A 186 3.66 25.45 -20.36
C ARG A 186 2.92 24.55 -21.32
N ASP A 187 3.30 23.28 -21.32
CA ASP A 187 2.67 22.22 -22.11
C ASP A 187 1.33 21.80 -21.54
N LYS A 188 0.53 21.17 -22.39
CA LYS A 188 -0.79 20.66 -22.07
C LYS A 188 -0.82 19.15 -22.30
N PHE A 189 -1.66 18.48 -21.53
CA PHE A 189 -1.79 17.04 -21.51
C PHE A 189 -3.24 16.68 -21.76
N GLY A 190 -3.47 15.64 -22.54
CA GLY A 190 -4.81 15.10 -22.77
C GLY A 190 -5.16 14.01 -21.75
N ILE A 191 -6.38 13.50 -21.86
CA ILE A 191 -6.83 12.33 -21.10
C ILE A 191 -5.93 11.11 -21.34
N ASN A 192 -5.89 10.20 -20.39
CA ASN A 192 -4.94 9.08 -20.28
C ASN A 192 -3.53 9.53 -19.90
N SER A 193 -3.46 10.54 -19.02
CA SER A 193 -2.22 11.07 -18.44
C SER A 193 -2.22 10.88 -16.92
N MET A 194 -1.04 10.65 -16.36
CA MET A 194 -0.80 10.63 -14.92
C MET A 194 0.26 11.65 -14.54
N PHE A 195 -0.05 12.50 -13.56
CA PHE A 195 0.86 13.48 -13.00
C PHE A 195 1.36 13.02 -11.63
N VAL A 196 2.67 12.83 -11.50
CA VAL A 196 3.34 12.32 -10.30
C VAL A 196 4.31 13.35 -9.77
N VAL A 197 4.29 13.55 -8.45
CA VAL A 197 5.11 14.55 -7.76
C VAL A 197 5.64 13.95 -6.46
N LYS A 198 6.96 13.91 -6.30
CA LYS A 198 7.57 13.61 -4.99
C LYS A 198 7.62 14.87 -4.18
N ARG A 199 6.78 14.94 -3.15
CA ARG A 199 6.53 16.15 -2.37
C ARG A 199 6.60 15.91 -0.88
N MET A 200 6.74 17.00 -0.14
CA MET A 200 6.77 17.03 1.31
C MET A 200 6.06 18.29 1.79
N LYS A 201 5.33 18.17 2.90
CA LYS A 201 4.78 19.30 3.63
C LYS A 201 5.69 19.72 4.78
N VAL A 202 5.87 21.04 4.92
CA VAL A 202 6.51 21.63 6.10
C VAL A 202 5.70 22.78 6.67
N SER A 203 5.32 22.63 7.93
CA SER A 203 4.64 23.65 8.73
C SER A 203 5.65 24.59 9.41
N THR A 204 5.43 25.90 9.27
CA THR A 204 6.27 26.95 9.91
C THR A 204 5.48 27.89 10.81
N GLY A 205 4.15 27.77 10.81
CA GLY A 205 3.24 28.60 11.58
C GLY A 205 3.04 28.13 13.00
N THR A 206 2.15 28.82 13.71
CA THR A 206 1.67 28.35 15.02
C THR A 206 0.53 27.34 14.91
N ASP A 207 -0.06 27.21 13.72
CA ASP A 207 -1.06 26.19 13.44
C ASP A 207 -0.34 24.88 13.08
N PRO A 208 -0.62 23.77 13.79
CA PRO A 208 0.04 22.49 13.54
C PRO A 208 -0.36 21.88 12.19
N GLY A 209 -1.45 22.36 11.58
CA GLY A 209 -1.98 21.83 10.34
C GLY A 209 -1.33 22.38 9.07
N GLY A 210 -0.44 23.36 9.16
CA GLY A 210 0.40 23.78 8.01
C GLY A 210 -0.35 24.32 6.79
N PRO A 211 0.36 24.57 5.68
CA PRO A 211 -0.25 25.08 4.46
C PRO A 211 -1.16 24.02 3.82
N ALA A 212 -2.13 24.50 3.02
CA ALA A 212 -2.90 23.66 2.13
C ALA A 212 -2.09 23.42 0.85
N LEU A 213 -2.00 22.17 0.41
CA LEU A 213 -1.27 21.78 -0.79
C LEU A 213 -2.26 21.28 -1.84
N GLU A 214 -2.09 21.73 -3.07
CA GLU A 214 -2.93 21.35 -4.20
C GLU A 214 -2.06 20.86 -5.35
N GLN A 215 -2.51 19.78 -6.00
CA GLN A 215 -1.86 19.18 -7.15
C GLN A 215 -2.93 18.73 -8.16
N GLY A 216 -2.63 18.87 -9.45
CA GLY A 216 -3.40 18.22 -10.50
C GLY A 216 -3.38 18.94 -11.83
N PHE A 217 -4.55 19.04 -12.47
CA PHE A 217 -4.73 19.55 -13.82
C PHE A 217 -5.71 20.73 -13.83
N VAL A 218 -5.38 21.80 -14.56
CA VAL A 218 -6.21 23.02 -14.66
C VAL A 218 -6.29 23.53 -16.09
N ASP A 219 -7.33 24.30 -16.39
CA ASP A 219 -7.53 24.88 -17.71
C ASP A 219 -6.37 25.83 -18.12
N PRO A 220 -5.96 25.83 -19.40
CA PRO A 220 -4.91 26.73 -19.88
C PRO A 220 -5.21 28.22 -19.85
N GLN A 221 -6.48 28.63 -19.93
CA GLN A 221 -6.94 30.02 -20.07
C GLN A 221 -7.49 30.57 -18.75
N ASP A 222 -8.40 29.84 -18.11
CA ASP A 222 -8.95 30.16 -16.80
C ASP A 222 -8.97 28.91 -15.94
N GLU A 223 -8.02 28.82 -15.02
CA GLU A 223 -7.81 27.69 -14.11
C GLU A 223 -9.07 27.26 -13.36
N ARG A 224 -10.14 28.06 -13.31
CA ARG A 224 -11.41 27.75 -12.65
C ARG A 224 -12.46 27.14 -13.57
N GLU A 225 -12.31 27.24 -14.89
CA GLU A 225 -13.28 26.72 -15.85
C GLU A 225 -13.23 25.18 -15.92
N ASN A 226 -12.03 24.59 -15.91
CA ASN A 226 -11.82 23.15 -15.92
C ASN A 226 -10.71 22.76 -14.93
N MET A 227 -11.02 21.85 -14.01
CA MET A 227 -10.11 21.44 -12.93
C MET A 227 -10.23 19.95 -12.60
N ILE A 228 -9.10 19.31 -12.34
CA ILE A 228 -8.98 18.02 -11.65
C ILE A 228 -7.86 18.18 -10.63
N VAL A 229 -8.20 18.56 -9.40
CA VAL A 229 -7.21 18.89 -8.38
C VAL A 229 -7.55 18.20 -7.08
N HIS A 230 -6.59 17.50 -6.48
CA HIS A 230 -6.71 17.08 -5.09
C HIS A 230 -6.04 18.12 -4.18
N ARG A 231 -6.63 18.30 -3.01
CA ARG A 231 -6.15 19.19 -1.95
C ARG A 231 -5.90 18.39 -0.70
N THR A 232 -4.73 18.62 -0.10
CA THR A 232 -4.37 18.10 1.20
C THR A 232 -4.22 19.22 2.24
N GLU A 233 -4.76 19.01 3.43
CA GLU A 233 -4.74 19.96 4.54
C GLU A 233 -4.50 19.27 5.88
N LEU A 234 -4.42 20.07 6.95
CA LEU A 234 -4.30 19.62 8.34
C LEU A 234 -2.98 18.89 8.65
N THR A 235 -2.80 18.55 9.92
CA THR A 235 -1.62 17.84 10.42
C THR A 235 -1.56 16.48 9.75
N ASN A 236 -0.36 16.05 9.37
CA ASN A 236 -0.14 14.79 8.65
C ASN A 236 -0.90 14.67 7.31
N GLU A 237 -1.30 15.80 6.74
CA GLU A 237 -2.12 15.87 5.53
C GLU A 237 -3.45 15.09 5.66
N SER A 238 -4.02 15.08 6.87
CA SER A 238 -5.11 14.19 7.24
C SER A 238 -6.45 14.43 6.57
N LYS A 239 -6.57 15.53 5.82
CA LYS A 239 -7.73 15.81 5.00
C LYS A 239 -7.34 15.79 3.54
N VAL A 240 -7.92 14.89 2.77
CA VAL A 240 -7.71 14.79 1.32
C VAL A 240 -9.04 14.93 0.60
N SER A 241 -9.11 15.85 -0.36
CA SER A 241 -10.36 16.15 -1.07
C SER A 241 -10.15 16.49 -2.54
N TRP A 242 -11.15 16.23 -3.37
CA TRP A 242 -11.22 16.63 -4.76
C TRP A 242 -11.88 17.99 -4.94
N THR A 243 -11.35 18.75 -5.90
CA THR A 243 -12.06 19.79 -6.64
C THR A 243 -12.06 19.40 -8.12
N LEU A 244 -13.23 19.05 -8.64
CA LEU A 244 -13.46 18.77 -10.05
C LEU A 244 -14.32 19.88 -10.61
N THR A 245 -13.99 20.41 -11.78
CA THR A 245 -14.80 21.45 -12.43
C THR A 245 -14.80 21.24 -13.92
N LYS A 246 -15.98 21.35 -14.54
CA LYS A 246 -16.14 21.33 -16.00
C LYS A 246 -17.11 22.43 -16.40
N LYS A 247 -16.62 23.42 -17.17
CA LYS A 247 -17.43 24.57 -17.64
C LYS A 247 -18.24 25.25 -16.53
N ASP A 248 -17.57 25.61 -15.44
CA ASP A 248 -18.14 26.22 -14.23
C ASP A 248 -18.98 25.30 -13.32
N ASP A 249 -19.33 24.08 -13.75
CA ASP A 249 -19.99 23.10 -12.89
C ASP A 249 -18.97 22.38 -12.00
N ARG A 250 -19.02 22.69 -10.71
CA ARG A 250 -18.02 22.29 -9.73
C ARG A 250 -18.53 21.22 -8.77
N PHE A 251 -17.76 20.15 -8.65
CA PHE A 251 -17.85 19.17 -7.58
C PHE A 251 -16.70 19.38 -6.59
N ASN A 252 -17.04 19.45 -5.31
CA ASN A 252 -16.06 19.36 -4.23
C ASN A 252 -16.41 18.13 -3.40
N SER A 253 -15.47 17.23 -3.23
CA SER A 253 -15.67 16.14 -2.28
C SER A 253 -15.59 16.67 -0.85
N ARG A 254 -16.11 15.87 0.09
CA ARG A 254 -15.70 15.99 1.49
C ARG A 254 -14.31 15.40 1.66
N ASP A 255 -13.87 15.30 2.91
CA ASP A 255 -12.71 14.49 3.23
C ASP A 255 -12.97 13.03 2.80
N LEU A 256 -12.10 12.49 1.95
CA LEU A 256 -12.26 11.17 1.35
C LEU A 256 -11.30 10.14 1.93
N THR A 257 -10.14 10.59 2.42
CA THR A 257 -9.07 9.74 2.93
C THR A 257 -8.09 10.57 3.77
N ASN A 258 -7.27 9.88 4.57
CA ASN A 258 -6.20 10.48 5.36
C ASN A 258 -4.85 9.94 4.85
N LEU A 259 -3.89 10.84 4.64
CA LEU A 259 -2.54 10.51 4.20
C LEU A 259 -1.66 9.90 5.30
N GLY A 260 -1.82 10.33 6.55
CA GLY A 260 -1.00 9.92 7.68
C GLY A 260 0.48 10.29 7.55
N ILE A 261 0.85 11.16 6.60
CA ILE A 261 2.24 11.48 6.29
C ILE A 261 2.78 12.48 7.30
N ALA A 262 3.68 12.03 8.18
CA ALA A 262 4.32 12.90 9.16
C ALA A 262 4.97 14.12 8.51
N GLU A 263 4.90 15.27 9.20
CA GLU A 263 5.59 16.50 8.78
C GLU A 263 7.05 16.23 8.41
N LYS A 264 7.51 16.84 7.32
CA LYS A 264 8.85 16.68 6.77
C LYS A 264 9.18 15.28 6.22
N THR A 265 8.18 14.50 5.83
CA THR A 265 8.36 13.21 5.16
C THR A 265 8.12 13.33 3.66
N TRP A 266 9.04 12.78 2.86
CA TRP A 266 8.88 12.69 1.41
C TRP A 266 7.95 11.53 1.04
N TYR A 267 7.04 11.77 0.10
CA TYR A 267 6.22 10.73 -0.52
C TYR A 267 5.88 11.14 -1.96
N THR A 268 5.45 10.19 -2.79
CA THR A 268 4.96 10.51 -4.14
C THR A 268 3.43 10.60 -4.13
N SER A 269 2.90 11.70 -4.65
CA SER A 269 1.47 11.84 -4.92
C SER A 269 1.22 11.77 -6.43
N GLY A 270 0.32 10.88 -6.85
CA GLY A 270 -0.04 10.67 -8.25
C GLY A 270 -1.51 10.96 -8.53
N ILE A 271 -1.82 11.55 -9.67
CA ILE A 271 -3.19 11.68 -10.18
C ILE A 271 -3.26 11.11 -11.58
N ALA A 272 -4.08 10.09 -11.78
CA ALA A 272 -4.42 9.58 -13.10
C ALA A 272 -5.74 10.18 -13.57
N TRP A 273 -5.76 10.73 -14.78
CA TRP A 273 -6.95 11.21 -15.47
C TRP A 273 -7.09 10.44 -16.78
N TYR A 274 -8.14 9.63 -16.91
CA TYR A 274 -8.23 8.61 -17.93
C TYR A 274 -9.67 8.28 -18.35
N GLU A 275 -9.78 7.51 -19.42
CA GLU A 275 -11.05 7.01 -19.95
C GLU A 275 -11.05 5.48 -20.00
N GLU A 276 -12.11 4.89 -19.47
CA GLU A 276 -12.35 3.45 -19.41
C GLU A 276 -13.83 3.18 -19.67
N ASP A 277 -14.13 2.30 -20.62
CA ASP A 277 -15.49 1.96 -21.03
C ASP A 277 -16.38 3.18 -21.35
N ASP A 278 -15.81 4.14 -22.10
CA ASP A 278 -16.41 5.43 -22.46
C ASP A 278 -16.77 6.34 -21.25
N LEU A 279 -16.36 5.96 -20.04
CA LEU A 279 -16.47 6.77 -18.83
C LEU A 279 -15.14 7.43 -18.50
N LYS A 280 -15.21 8.71 -18.14
CA LYS A 280 -14.04 9.44 -17.67
C LYS A 280 -13.88 9.19 -16.19
N LYS A 281 -12.65 9.01 -15.76
CA LYS A 281 -12.30 8.68 -14.39
C LYS A 281 -11.09 9.46 -13.93
N VAL A 282 -11.04 9.72 -12.65
CA VAL A 282 -9.87 10.24 -11.95
C VAL A 282 -9.58 9.36 -10.74
N SER A 283 -8.30 9.09 -10.54
CA SER A 283 -7.80 8.25 -9.44
C SER A 283 -6.57 8.89 -8.82
N TRP A 284 -6.44 8.73 -7.52
CA TRP A 284 -5.31 9.28 -6.77
C TRP A 284 -4.44 8.15 -6.22
N PHE A 285 -3.13 8.40 -6.17
CA PHE A 285 -2.11 7.43 -5.79
C PHE A 285 -1.19 8.00 -4.71
N ASN A 286 -0.95 7.21 -3.67
CA ASN A 286 0.04 7.44 -2.62
C ASN A 286 1.21 6.47 -2.79
N ASN A 287 2.44 6.96 -2.96
CA ASN A 287 3.62 6.09 -3.14
C ASN A 287 3.43 5.04 -4.25
N GLY A 288 2.79 5.44 -5.35
CA GLY A 288 2.48 4.56 -6.48
C GLY A 288 1.27 3.65 -6.28
N ILE A 289 0.62 3.69 -5.12
CA ILE A 289 -0.51 2.82 -4.75
C ILE A 289 -1.81 3.59 -4.85
N ARG A 290 -2.77 3.07 -5.60
CA ARG A 290 -4.08 3.71 -5.82
C ARG A 290 -4.92 3.67 -4.54
N ASP A 291 -5.44 4.82 -4.11
CA ASP A 291 -6.46 4.87 -3.06
C ASP A 291 -7.85 4.95 -3.71
N THR A 292 -8.59 3.84 -3.66
CA THR A 292 -9.91 3.73 -4.30
C THR A 292 -10.97 4.63 -3.67
N ARG A 293 -10.78 5.10 -2.42
CA ARG A 293 -11.67 6.10 -1.79
C ARG A 293 -11.63 7.45 -2.51
N MET A 294 -10.54 7.69 -3.23
CA MET A 294 -10.32 8.87 -4.06
C MET A 294 -10.71 8.65 -5.53
N ASP A 295 -11.30 7.52 -5.89
CA ASP A 295 -11.79 7.32 -7.25
C ASP A 295 -13.06 8.14 -7.50
N TYR A 296 -13.12 8.79 -8.66
CA TYR A 296 -14.31 9.46 -9.13
C TYR A 296 -14.51 9.19 -10.62
N SER A 297 -15.72 8.75 -10.98
CA SER A 297 -16.15 8.51 -12.36
C SER A 297 -17.21 9.51 -12.75
N SER A 298 -17.22 9.92 -14.01
CA SER A 298 -18.41 10.53 -14.59
C SER A 298 -19.52 9.47 -14.58
N ASP A 299 -20.58 9.67 -13.81
CA ASP A 299 -21.76 8.81 -13.87
C ASP A 299 -22.70 9.38 -14.95
N ILE A 300 -22.82 8.65 -16.06
CA ILE A 300 -23.56 9.06 -17.27
C ILE A 300 -24.82 8.20 -17.43
N GLU A 301 -25.08 7.23 -16.54
CA GLU A 301 -26.26 6.35 -16.64
C GLU A 301 -27.56 7.05 -16.18
N ASP A 302 -27.43 8.14 -15.41
CA ASP A 302 -28.53 9.02 -15.03
C ASP A 302 -28.39 10.38 -15.72
N GLU A 303 -29.33 10.74 -16.61
CA GLU A 303 -29.38 12.04 -17.29
C GLU A 303 -29.49 13.25 -16.33
N THR A 304 -29.65 13.01 -15.02
CA THR A 304 -29.65 14.03 -13.97
C THR A 304 -28.29 14.26 -13.30
N VAL A 305 -27.29 13.41 -13.53
CA VAL A 305 -25.94 13.54 -12.96
C VAL A 305 -25.04 14.38 -13.88
N ILE A 306 -24.36 15.35 -13.30
CA ILE A 306 -23.52 16.31 -14.03
C ILE A 306 -22.11 15.73 -14.14
N ASP A 307 -21.60 15.62 -15.37
CA ASP A 307 -20.21 15.26 -15.64
C ASP A 307 -19.25 16.39 -15.25
N HIS A 308 -18.49 16.16 -14.18
CA HIS A 308 -17.52 17.12 -13.64
C HIS A 308 -16.08 16.89 -14.12
N ILE A 309 -15.83 15.91 -15.00
CA ILE A 309 -14.47 15.58 -15.45
C ILE A 309 -14.22 16.16 -16.85
N PRO A 310 -13.28 17.12 -17.00
CA PRO A 310 -12.90 17.65 -18.30
C PRO A 310 -12.34 16.58 -19.26
N ASP A 311 -12.49 16.84 -20.56
CA ASP A 311 -11.96 16.03 -21.66
C ASP A 311 -11.04 16.84 -22.60
N ASN A 312 -10.95 18.16 -22.41
CA ASN A 312 -10.02 19.03 -23.11
C ASN A 312 -8.61 18.94 -22.50
N GLU A 313 -7.58 19.25 -23.28
CA GLU A 313 -6.21 19.29 -22.76
C GLU A 313 -6.05 20.30 -21.61
N LEU A 314 -5.39 19.88 -20.54
CA LEU A 314 -5.17 20.66 -19.31
C LEU A 314 -3.68 20.84 -19.03
N LYS A 315 -3.34 21.83 -18.21
CA LYS A 315 -1.98 22.06 -17.70
C LYS A 315 -1.81 21.44 -16.33
N LEU A 316 -0.57 21.07 -15.99
CA LEU A 316 -0.20 20.67 -14.64
C LEU A 316 -0.29 21.86 -13.70
N TYR A 317 -0.61 21.57 -12.45
CA TYR A 317 -0.84 22.55 -11.40
C TYR A 317 -0.25 22.06 -10.10
N LEU A 318 0.61 22.89 -9.50
CA LEU A 318 1.08 22.74 -8.13
C LEU A 318 0.89 24.06 -7.41
N TYR A 319 0.27 24.01 -6.23
CA TYR A 319 -0.14 25.20 -5.51
C TYR A 319 -0.04 24.98 -4.00
N SER A 320 0.40 26.03 -3.29
CA SER A 320 0.40 26.09 -1.85
C SER A 320 -0.23 27.40 -1.38
N SER A 321 -1.03 27.34 -0.31
CA SER A 321 -1.65 28.54 0.28
C SER A 321 -1.92 28.40 1.77
N THR A 322 -2.14 29.54 2.43
CA THR A 322 -2.69 29.55 3.79
C THR A 322 -4.21 29.44 3.74
N ALA A 323 -4.80 28.55 4.53
CA ALA A 323 -6.25 28.55 4.71
C ALA A 323 -6.70 29.87 5.36
N SER A 324 -7.71 30.53 4.79
CA SER A 324 -8.08 31.93 5.08
C SER A 324 -8.44 32.23 6.54
N THR A 325 -8.76 31.21 7.34
CA THR A 325 -9.19 31.34 8.74
C THR A 325 -8.09 30.99 9.75
N LEU A 326 -7.03 30.26 9.37
CA LEU A 326 -6.03 29.68 10.29
C LEU A 326 -4.62 30.21 10.02
N ASN A 327 -3.67 30.00 10.95
CA ASN A 327 -2.27 30.44 10.79
C ASN A 327 -1.42 29.37 10.08
N ASN A 328 -1.91 28.94 8.93
CA ASN A 328 -1.48 27.77 8.16
C ASN A 328 -0.29 28.08 7.26
N THR A 329 0.81 28.56 7.85
CA THR A 329 2.02 28.92 7.10
C THR A 329 2.99 27.75 6.97
N GLY A 330 3.79 27.77 5.92
CA GLY A 330 4.71 26.68 5.59
C GLY A 330 5.05 26.66 4.13
N TYR A 331 5.43 25.48 3.64
CA TYR A 331 5.72 25.26 2.24
C TYR A 331 5.45 23.82 1.83
N MET A 332 5.26 23.63 0.52
CA MET A 332 5.40 22.33 -0.15
C MET A 332 6.77 22.29 -0.80
N ASP A 333 7.60 21.33 -0.38
CA ASP A 333 8.83 20.99 -1.07
C ASP A 333 8.55 19.90 -2.11
N VAL A 334 9.23 19.98 -3.25
CA VAL A 334 9.11 19.05 -4.38
C VAL A 334 10.51 18.67 -4.85
N ASP A 335 10.81 17.37 -4.84
CA ASP A 335 12.08 16.78 -5.29
C ASP A 335 12.06 16.61 -6.82
N TYR A 336 11.02 15.95 -7.33
CA TYR A 336 10.78 15.87 -8.77
C TYR A 336 9.29 15.84 -9.10
N ALA A 337 8.97 16.20 -10.35
CA ALA A 337 7.65 16.14 -10.92
C ALA A 337 7.70 15.63 -12.36
N PHE A 338 6.82 14.70 -12.73
CA PHE A 338 6.76 14.18 -14.10
C PHE A 338 5.35 13.82 -14.55
N VAL A 339 5.17 13.79 -15.88
CA VAL A 339 3.94 13.29 -16.52
C VAL A 339 4.26 12.08 -17.38
N ARG A 340 3.45 11.04 -17.22
CA ARG A 340 3.48 9.84 -18.04
C ARG A 340 2.10 9.55 -18.62
N LYS A 341 2.07 8.69 -19.64
CA LYS A 341 0.84 8.06 -20.12
C LYS A 341 0.32 7.09 -19.07
N TYR A 342 -1.00 6.92 -19.02
CA TYR A 342 -1.66 6.04 -18.08
C TYR A 342 -2.71 5.19 -18.78
N THR A 343 -2.83 3.94 -18.34
CA THR A 343 -3.96 3.07 -18.69
C THR A 343 -4.35 2.30 -17.42
N PRO A 344 -5.65 2.03 -17.16
CA PRO A 344 -6.08 1.39 -15.91
C PRO A 344 -5.45 0.01 -15.68
N GLN A 345 -5.27 -0.73 -16.78
CA GLN A 345 -4.62 -2.03 -16.79
C GLN A 345 -3.18 -1.83 -17.28
N GLU A 346 -2.32 -1.40 -16.37
CA GLU A 346 -0.90 -1.12 -16.60
C GLU A 346 -0.17 -2.34 -17.21
N PRO A 347 0.79 -2.13 -18.14
CA PRO A 347 1.62 -3.20 -18.63
C PRO A 347 2.44 -3.83 -17.50
N THR A 348 2.67 -5.14 -17.61
CA THR A 348 3.47 -5.92 -16.64
C THR A 348 4.75 -6.40 -17.31
N PHE A 349 5.79 -6.68 -16.53
CA PHE A 349 7.03 -7.24 -17.08
C PHE A 349 7.46 -8.48 -16.30
N VAL A 350 8.26 -9.33 -16.95
CA VAL A 350 8.89 -10.50 -16.35
C VAL A 350 10.38 -10.48 -16.71
N LEU A 351 11.24 -10.66 -15.71
CA LEU A 351 12.67 -10.94 -15.85
C LEU A 351 12.94 -12.42 -15.55
N PRO A 352 13.80 -13.11 -16.31
CA PRO A 352 14.20 -14.48 -16.02
C PRO A 352 15.12 -14.48 -14.80
N GLY A 353 14.58 -14.80 -13.62
CA GLY A 353 15.37 -14.98 -12.41
C GLY A 353 16.38 -16.13 -12.55
N GLU A 354 17.58 -15.95 -12.00
CA GLU A 354 18.62 -16.98 -11.97
C GLU A 354 18.17 -18.12 -11.02
N VAL A 355 17.79 -19.28 -11.57
CA VAL A 355 17.61 -20.51 -10.78
C VAL A 355 19.00 -20.97 -10.33
N VAL A 356 19.45 -20.47 -9.19
CA VAL A 356 20.65 -20.99 -8.54
C VAL A 356 20.31 -22.36 -7.94
N THR A 357 20.60 -23.40 -8.70
CA THR A 357 20.70 -24.77 -8.18
C THR A 357 22.04 -24.91 -7.45
N GLN A 358 22.03 -25.04 -6.14
CA GLN A 358 23.22 -25.44 -5.38
C GLN A 358 23.16 -26.93 -5.00
N GLU A 359 24.01 -27.73 -5.64
CA GLU A 359 24.50 -29.01 -5.07
C GLU A 359 25.47 -28.70 -3.91
N PRO A 360 25.44 -29.46 -2.81
CA PRO A 360 26.18 -29.12 -1.59
C PRO A 360 27.59 -29.70 -1.56
N LEU A 361 28.63 -28.86 -1.39
CA LEU A 361 30.01 -29.28 -1.06
C LEU A 361 30.79 -28.12 -0.38
N PRO A 362 31.88 -28.36 0.39
CA PRO A 362 31.91 -28.81 1.77
C PRO A 362 32.56 -27.74 2.71
N GLU A 363 32.29 -27.83 4.02
CA GLU A 363 32.88 -26.95 5.05
C GLU A 363 34.41 -27.00 5.10
N SER A 364 35.07 -25.84 5.01
CA SER A 364 36.33 -25.60 5.73
C SER A 364 36.63 -24.10 5.95
N ASP A 365 36.61 -23.76 7.24
CA ASP A 365 37.34 -22.72 8.00
C ASP A 365 38.02 -21.55 7.28
N ILE A 366 37.46 -20.34 7.46
CA ILE A 366 38.24 -19.11 7.61
C ILE A 366 37.71 -18.32 8.82
N GLN A 367 38.57 -18.17 9.84
CA GLN A 367 38.32 -17.30 11.00
C GLN A 367 38.64 -15.84 10.69
N VAL A 368 37.75 -14.93 11.11
CA VAL A 368 38.08 -13.52 11.36
C VAL A 368 37.51 -13.11 12.72
N THR A 369 38.38 -12.53 13.54
CA THR A 369 38.22 -12.23 14.97
C THR A 369 37.28 -11.06 15.26
N GLN A 370 36.30 -11.29 16.14
CA GLN A 370 35.42 -10.27 16.77
C GLN A 370 36.09 -9.59 17.99
N PRO A 371 35.77 -8.32 18.32
CA PRO A 371 35.86 -7.79 19.68
C PRO A 371 34.65 -8.23 20.53
N PRO A 372 34.76 -8.21 21.87
CA PRO A 372 34.11 -9.19 22.73
C PRO A 372 32.61 -8.96 22.94
N VAL A 373 31.88 -10.05 22.71
CA VAL A 373 30.53 -10.30 23.22
C VAL A 373 30.56 -10.22 24.74
N LYS A 374 29.63 -9.44 25.30
CA LYS A 374 29.24 -9.58 26.69
C LYS A 374 27.94 -10.37 26.69
N ASP A 375 28.05 -11.64 27.04
CA ASP A 375 26.90 -12.52 27.25
C ASP A 375 25.97 -11.91 28.29
N ILE A 376 24.72 -11.67 27.88
CA ILE A 376 23.57 -11.78 28.77
C ILE A 376 22.57 -12.69 28.06
N THR A 377 22.52 -13.92 28.54
CA THR A 377 21.48 -14.90 28.30
C THR A 377 20.16 -14.48 28.96
N MET A 378 19.09 -14.42 28.16
CA MET A 378 17.77 -14.97 28.48
C MET A 378 17.32 -15.76 27.23
N THR A 379 17.61 -17.06 27.18
CA THR A 379 16.66 -18.19 27.29
C THR A 379 15.48 -18.13 26.31
N ALA A 380 15.59 -18.93 25.25
CA ALA A 380 14.57 -19.48 24.36
C ALA A 380 13.09 -19.16 24.65
N PHE A 381 12.38 -18.65 23.64
CA PHE A 381 11.07 -19.22 23.29
C PHE A 381 11.34 -20.19 22.14
N ASP A 382 11.70 -21.43 22.48
CA ASP A 382 11.80 -22.50 21.49
C ASP A 382 10.43 -23.18 21.46
N GLY A 383 9.62 -22.87 20.44
CA GLY A 383 8.53 -23.75 19.99
C GLY A 383 7.10 -23.21 19.84
N GLY A 384 6.74 -22.01 20.35
CA GLY A 384 5.34 -21.53 20.35
C GLY A 384 5.01 -20.34 19.45
N THR A 385 3.72 -20.15 19.16
CA THR A 385 3.17 -19.09 18.31
C THR A 385 3.03 -17.77 19.05
N LYS A 386 3.48 -16.67 18.42
CA LYS A 386 3.17 -15.30 18.81
C LYS A 386 2.46 -14.62 17.65
N ALA A 387 1.19 -14.31 17.87
CA ALA A 387 0.32 -13.78 16.84
C ALA A 387 -0.09 -12.33 17.08
N ILE A 388 -0.43 -11.63 16.01
CA ILE A 388 -0.98 -10.28 16.05
C ILE A 388 -2.18 -10.15 15.09
N PHE A 389 -3.16 -9.33 15.47
CA PHE A 389 -4.27 -8.96 14.60
C PHE A 389 -3.97 -7.64 13.87
N ILE A 390 -4.24 -7.61 12.56
CA ILE A 390 -4.05 -6.45 11.71
C ILE A 390 -5.36 -6.13 11.00
N PHE A 391 -5.95 -4.97 11.30
CA PHE A 391 -7.30 -4.58 10.85
C PHE A 391 -7.33 -3.69 9.60
N GLU A 392 -6.18 -3.20 9.12
CA GLU A 392 -6.08 -2.38 7.92
C GLU A 392 -5.30 -3.11 6.80
N PRO A 393 -5.78 -3.07 5.55
CA PRO A 393 -5.00 -3.55 4.42
C PRO A 393 -3.81 -2.59 4.18
N TYR A 394 -2.59 -3.08 4.38
CA TYR A 394 -1.40 -2.24 4.25
C TYR A 394 -0.99 -2.04 2.77
N PRO A 395 -0.56 -0.83 2.39
CA PRO A 395 0.07 -0.59 1.10
C PRO A 395 1.40 -1.35 0.96
N ASP A 396 1.61 -1.96 -0.21
CA ASP A 396 2.74 -2.81 -0.62
C ASP A 396 4.16 -2.39 -0.20
N ASN A 397 4.45 -1.10 0.06
CA ASN A 397 5.78 -0.64 0.45
C ASN A 397 6.02 -0.57 1.97
N SER A 398 4.96 -0.57 2.80
CA SER A 398 5.08 -0.60 4.27
C SER A 398 5.01 -2.01 4.85
N SER A 399 4.62 -3.00 4.05
CA SER A 399 4.57 -4.42 4.45
C SER A 399 5.96 -4.95 4.85
N ILE A 400 7.03 -4.56 4.15
CA ILE A 400 8.39 -5.08 4.45
C ILE A 400 8.92 -4.52 5.77
N SER A 401 8.75 -3.22 6.02
CA SER A 401 9.17 -2.63 7.31
C SER A 401 8.37 -3.22 8.46
N LEU A 402 7.05 -3.37 8.28
CA LEU A 402 6.18 -3.98 9.27
C LEU A 402 6.58 -5.43 9.55
N ILE A 403 6.77 -6.26 8.52
CA ILE A 403 7.20 -7.66 8.69
C ILE A 403 8.56 -7.76 9.40
N ASN A 404 9.50 -6.87 9.09
CA ASN A 404 10.79 -6.82 9.78
C ASN A 404 10.64 -6.43 11.26
N ASP A 405 9.76 -5.49 11.57
CA ASP A 405 9.49 -5.07 12.95
C ASP A 405 8.76 -6.18 13.73
N LEU A 406 7.76 -6.82 13.12
CA LEU A 406 7.06 -7.98 13.68
C LEU A 406 8.04 -9.12 13.97
N LYS A 407 8.91 -9.46 13.01
CA LYS A 407 9.96 -10.46 13.18
C LYS A 407 10.96 -10.07 14.27
N ALA A 408 11.36 -8.81 14.34
CA ALA A 408 12.25 -8.30 15.38
C ALA A 408 11.63 -8.41 16.79
N SER A 409 10.30 -8.34 16.89
CA SER A 409 9.53 -8.61 18.10
C SER A 409 9.21 -10.08 18.35
N GLY A 410 9.67 -10.98 17.48
CA GLY A 410 9.42 -12.42 17.60
C GLY A 410 7.99 -12.85 17.28
N ILE A 411 7.20 -12.01 16.62
CA ILE A 411 5.90 -12.39 16.05
C ILE A 411 6.16 -13.33 14.88
N ASN A 412 5.38 -14.41 14.80
CA ASN A 412 5.50 -15.43 13.76
C ASN A 412 4.16 -15.82 13.14
N THR A 413 3.05 -15.23 13.57
CA THR A 413 1.72 -15.42 12.98
C THR A 413 1.00 -14.09 12.87
N VAL A 414 0.26 -13.89 11.79
CA VAL A 414 -0.54 -12.68 11.54
C VAL A 414 -1.97 -13.07 11.19
N PHE A 415 -2.94 -12.48 11.87
CA PHE A 415 -4.35 -12.47 11.48
C PHE A 415 -4.64 -11.19 10.72
N LEU A 416 -4.68 -11.27 9.38
CA LEU A 416 -4.81 -10.11 8.49
C LEU A 416 -6.26 -9.94 8.04
N ARG A 417 -6.89 -8.79 8.31
CA ARG A 417 -8.27 -8.52 7.88
C ARG A 417 -8.40 -8.69 6.38
N THR A 418 -9.29 -9.58 5.99
CA THR A 418 -9.48 -10.00 4.61
C THR A 418 -10.94 -9.87 4.22
N ASP A 419 -11.19 -9.20 3.10
CA ASP A 419 -12.51 -9.01 2.48
C ASP A 419 -12.40 -9.13 0.96
N ILE A 420 -13.55 -9.17 0.26
CA ILE A 420 -13.61 -9.40 -1.18
C ILE A 420 -12.77 -8.41 -2.02
N ASN A 421 -12.51 -7.22 -1.49
CA ASN A 421 -11.77 -6.17 -2.18
C ASN A 421 -10.25 -6.29 -1.99
N ASN A 422 -9.79 -6.98 -0.93
CA ASN A 422 -8.39 -6.96 -0.53
C ASN A 422 -7.67 -8.32 -0.62
N VAL A 423 -8.39 -9.43 -0.83
CA VAL A 423 -7.82 -10.80 -0.96
C VAL A 423 -6.66 -10.82 -1.96
N TRP A 424 -6.89 -10.32 -3.18
CA TRP A 424 -5.88 -10.35 -4.25
C TRP A 424 -4.74 -9.35 -4.06
N SER A 425 -4.99 -8.21 -3.41
CA SER A 425 -3.94 -7.24 -3.11
C SER A 425 -3.04 -7.66 -1.94
N SER A 426 -3.36 -8.74 -1.23
CA SER A 426 -2.59 -9.20 -0.06
C SER A 426 -1.37 -10.07 -0.42
N GLU A 427 -1.18 -10.43 -1.69
CA GLU A 427 -0.15 -11.38 -2.14
C GLU A 427 1.28 -10.96 -1.72
N ARG A 428 1.62 -9.67 -1.84
CA ARG A 428 2.94 -9.18 -1.45
C ARG A 428 3.17 -9.31 0.06
N PHE A 429 2.17 -8.96 0.86
CA PHE A 429 2.25 -9.09 2.31
C PHE A 429 2.46 -10.55 2.72
N ILE A 430 1.65 -11.46 2.17
CA ILE A 430 1.71 -12.90 2.48
C ILE A 430 3.07 -13.47 2.06
N LYS A 431 3.54 -13.15 0.85
CA LYS A 431 4.86 -13.57 0.37
C LYS A 431 5.98 -13.07 1.29
N SER A 432 5.95 -11.79 1.66
CA SER A 432 6.96 -11.19 2.56
C SER A 432 6.93 -11.83 3.95
N ALA A 433 5.75 -12.17 4.46
CA ALA A 433 5.59 -12.88 5.72
C ALA A 433 6.19 -14.29 5.65
N HIS A 434 5.89 -15.05 4.60
CA HIS A 434 6.43 -16.39 4.35
C HIS A 434 7.94 -16.42 4.24
N GLU A 435 8.52 -15.47 3.50
CA GLU A 435 9.99 -15.30 3.39
C GLU A 435 10.65 -15.01 4.75
N ASN A 436 9.88 -14.51 5.71
CA ASN A 436 10.31 -14.24 7.07
C ASN A 436 9.91 -15.32 8.09
N ASN A 437 9.48 -16.49 7.61
CA ASN A 437 9.01 -17.62 8.42
C ASN A 437 7.80 -17.27 9.31
N MET A 438 6.92 -16.40 8.83
CA MET A 438 5.66 -16.07 9.48
C MET A 438 4.50 -16.71 8.75
N THR A 439 3.44 -17.10 9.47
CA THR A 439 2.19 -17.55 8.87
C THR A 439 1.18 -16.41 8.79
N VAL A 440 0.33 -16.42 7.77
CA VAL A 440 -0.73 -15.42 7.56
C VAL A 440 -2.08 -16.10 7.45
N HIS A 441 -2.98 -15.73 8.34
CA HIS A 441 -4.35 -16.19 8.38
C HIS A 441 -5.28 -15.07 7.88
N ALA A 442 -6.16 -15.39 6.93
CA ALA A 442 -7.18 -14.46 6.46
C ALA A 442 -8.23 -14.26 7.58
N MET A 443 -8.23 -13.09 8.22
CA MET A 443 -9.20 -12.72 9.24
C MET A 443 -10.46 -12.16 8.59
N ILE A 444 -11.56 -12.90 8.71
CA ILE A 444 -12.85 -12.53 8.16
C ILE A 444 -13.75 -12.07 9.32
N LEU A 445 -14.20 -10.82 9.23
CA LEU A 445 -15.07 -10.20 10.23
C LEU A 445 -16.52 -10.25 9.74
N ASP A 446 -17.45 -10.59 10.62
CA ASP A 446 -18.88 -10.59 10.30
C ASP A 446 -19.48 -9.20 10.55
N GLU A 447 -19.52 -8.37 9.50
CA GLU A 447 -19.83 -6.93 9.58
C GLU A 447 -21.34 -6.57 9.56
N LYS A 448 -22.26 -7.54 9.42
CA LYS A 448 -23.72 -7.26 9.32
C LYS A 448 -24.51 -7.71 10.56
N LYS A 449 -25.25 -6.76 11.17
CA LYS A 449 -26.14 -6.98 12.32
C LYS A 449 -27.51 -7.59 11.99
N ASP A 450 -27.90 -7.71 10.72
CA ASP A 450 -29.25 -8.13 10.35
C ASP A 450 -29.33 -9.59 9.89
N PHE A 451 -29.70 -10.48 10.81
CA PHE A 451 -30.10 -11.85 10.50
C PHE A 451 -31.60 -11.85 10.15
N VAL A 452 -31.93 -11.70 8.87
CA VAL A 452 -33.30 -11.92 8.39
C VAL A 452 -33.43 -13.16 7.50
N ASP A 453 -32.35 -13.67 6.88
CA ASP A 453 -32.42 -14.87 6.04
C ASP A 453 -31.09 -15.66 6.03
N GLY A 454 -30.84 -16.48 7.05
CA GLY A 454 -29.84 -17.57 6.98
C GLY A 454 -28.36 -17.14 6.95
N ILE A 455 -27.50 -18.17 6.96
CA ILE A 455 -26.03 -18.09 7.00
C ILE A 455 -25.51 -16.95 6.12
N ASN A 456 -24.68 -16.07 6.69
CA ASN A 456 -24.20 -14.85 6.05
C ASN A 456 -23.48 -15.17 4.71
N GLU A 457 -24.17 -14.95 3.58
CA GLU A 457 -23.64 -15.16 2.24
C GLU A 457 -22.33 -14.37 2.00
N SER A 458 -22.13 -13.23 2.67
CA SER A 458 -20.94 -12.39 2.45
C SER A 458 -19.66 -12.97 3.06
N SER A 459 -19.69 -13.55 4.27
CA SER A 459 -18.50 -14.20 4.85
C SER A 459 -18.13 -15.45 4.07
N ILE A 460 -19.12 -16.20 3.59
CA ILE A 460 -18.89 -17.38 2.74
C ILE A 460 -18.30 -16.98 1.38
N GLU A 461 -18.75 -15.88 0.78
CA GLU A 461 -18.19 -15.34 -0.46
C GLU A 461 -16.70 -14.98 -0.31
N VAL A 462 -16.32 -14.31 0.79
CA VAL A 462 -14.91 -14.01 1.07
C VAL A 462 -14.09 -15.29 1.26
N ILE A 463 -14.64 -16.33 1.92
CA ILE A 463 -13.96 -17.62 2.08
C ILE A 463 -13.75 -18.31 0.74
N GLU A 464 -14.75 -18.31 -0.13
CA GLU A 464 -14.62 -18.86 -1.48
C GLU A 464 -13.55 -18.12 -2.28
N GLU A 465 -13.47 -16.80 -2.14
CA GLU A 465 -12.42 -16.01 -2.76
C GLU A 465 -11.02 -16.32 -2.20
N VAL A 466 -10.88 -16.49 -0.88
CA VAL A 466 -9.62 -16.92 -0.25
C VAL A 466 -9.19 -18.30 -0.75
N LEU A 467 -10.12 -19.24 -0.89
CA LEU A 467 -9.84 -20.57 -1.41
C LEU A 467 -9.44 -20.51 -2.90
N ASP A 468 -10.12 -19.71 -3.71
CA ASP A 468 -9.79 -19.51 -5.12
C ASP A 468 -8.40 -18.86 -5.26
N TYR A 469 -8.13 -17.81 -4.47
CA TYR A 469 -6.83 -17.16 -4.35
C TYR A 469 -5.73 -18.17 -4.02
N ASN A 470 -5.91 -19.03 -2.99
CA ASN A 470 -4.92 -20.05 -2.62
C ASN A 470 -4.64 -21.08 -3.71
N THR A 471 -5.57 -21.30 -4.66
CA THR A 471 -5.32 -22.19 -5.80
C THR A 471 -4.57 -21.53 -6.95
N LYS A 472 -4.57 -20.19 -7.01
CA LYS A 472 -4.05 -19.40 -8.14
C LYS A 472 -2.79 -18.62 -7.80
N SER A 473 -2.63 -18.21 -6.55
CA SER A 473 -1.51 -17.44 -6.03
C SER A 473 -0.28 -18.30 -5.76
N LEU A 474 0.90 -17.68 -5.82
CA LEU A 474 2.18 -18.30 -5.43
C LEU A 474 2.44 -18.19 -3.92
N ALA A 475 1.68 -17.37 -3.20
CA ALA A 475 1.76 -17.18 -1.75
C ALA A 475 0.34 -17.18 -1.15
N GLY A 476 -0.16 -18.38 -0.81
CA GLY A 476 -1.50 -18.57 -0.24
C GLY A 476 -1.56 -18.25 1.25
N PHE A 477 -2.76 -17.96 1.76
CA PHE A 477 -3.01 -17.92 3.20
C PHE A 477 -2.77 -19.29 3.84
N ASP A 478 -2.18 -19.30 5.03
CA ASP A 478 -1.93 -20.53 5.81
C ASP A 478 -3.17 -21.00 6.57
N GLY A 479 -4.08 -20.07 6.86
CA GLY A 479 -5.32 -20.34 7.58
C GLY A 479 -6.40 -19.29 7.32
N ILE A 480 -7.60 -19.58 7.79
CA ILE A 480 -8.73 -18.65 7.87
C ILE A 480 -9.03 -18.43 9.35
N TYR A 481 -9.22 -17.20 9.76
CA TYR A 481 -9.70 -16.84 11.09
C TYR A 481 -11.10 -16.25 10.99
N ILE A 482 -12.04 -16.80 11.76
CA ILE A 482 -13.41 -16.31 11.87
C ILE A 482 -13.63 -15.77 13.27
N SER A 483 -14.05 -14.51 13.38
CA SER A 483 -14.48 -13.94 14.67
C SER A 483 -15.91 -14.35 14.97
N LEU A 484 -16.15 -15.12 16.04
CA LEU A 484 -17.51 -15.51 16.44
C LEU A 484 -18.21 -14.39 17.22
N LYS A 485 -19.53 -14.32 17.09
CA LYS A 485 -20.37 -13.36 17.83
C LYS A 485 -20.51 -13.74 19.31
N ASN A 486 -20.62 -12.75 20.19
CA ASN A 486 -20.94 -12.97 21.61
C ASN A 486 -22.30 -13.66 21.74
N CYS A 487 -22.36 -14.77 22.46
CA CYS A 487 -23.63 -15.37 22.85
C CYS A 487 -24.16 -14.60 24.08
N ASP A 488 -24.93 -13.53 23.84
CA ASP A 488 -25.56 -12.72 24.91
C ASP A 488 -26.59 -13.58 25.70
N PRO A 489 -26.64 -13.48 27.04
CA PRO A 489 -27.63 -14.15 27.89
C PRO A 489 -29.11 -14.03 27.51
N VAL A 490 -29.50 -13.06 26.67
CA VAL A 490 -30.91 -12.82 26.31
C VAL A 490 -31.36 -13.59 25.06
N GLU A 491 -30.45 -13.97 24.15
CA GLU A 491 -30.72 -14.67 22.87
C GLU A 491 -29.86 -15.95 22.68
N LEU A 492 -29.41 -16.52 23.81
CA LEU A 492 -28.36 -17.54 24.00
C LEU A 492 -28.25 -18.68 22.98
N GLU A 493 -29.35 -19.35 22.61
CA GLU A 493 -29.24 -20.65 21.94
C GLU A 493 -29.13 -20.52 20.43
N GLN A 494 -29.72 -19.47 19.85
CA GLN A 494 -29.80 -19.31 18.41
C GLN A 494 -28.46 -18.81 17.82
N VAL A 495 -27.84 -17.78 18.40
CA VAL A 495 -26.56 -17.22 17.90
C VAL A 495 -25.42 -18.24 18.02
N CYS A 496 -25.37 -18.97 19.13
CA CYS A 496 -24.39 -20.03 19.33
C CYS A 496 -24.60 -21.20 18.34
N GLN A 497 -25.85 -21.59 18.05
CA GLN A 497 -26.16 -22.58 17.01
C GLN A 497 -25.82 -22.08 15.60
N GLU A 498 -26.05 -20.80 15.31
CA GLU A 498 -25.68 -20.17 14.03
C GLU A 498 -24.16 -20.13 13.84
N ASN A 499 -23.40 -19.78 14.90
CA ASN A 499 -21.94 -19.84 14.89
C ASN A 499 -21.43 -21.27 14.65
N ALA A 500 -22.03 -22.29 15.27
CA ALA A 500 -21.68 -23.69 15.04
C ALA A 500 -21.99 -24.15 13.61
N GLN A 501 -23.16 -23.78 13.07
CA GLN A 501 -23.55 -24.09 11.68
C GLN A 501 -22.64 -23.39 10.67
N LEU A 502 -22.25 -22.14 10.92
CA LEU A 502 -21.30 -21.42 10.08
C LEU A 502 -19.96 -22.17 10.02
N LEU A 503 -19.42 -22.58 11.17
CA LEU A 503 -18.16 -23.32 11.24
C LEU A 503 -18.26 -24.68 10.53
N GLU A 504 -19.37 -25.41 10.65
CA GLU A 504 -19.61 -26.67 9.92
C GLU A 504 -19.56 -26.45 8.40
N ILE A 505 -20.24 -25.40 7.90
CA ILE A 505 -20.25 -25.06 6.46
C ILE A 505 -18.85 -24.71 5.96
N ILE A 506 -18.10 -23.93 6.74
CA ILE A 506 -16.73 -23.54 6.37
C ILE A 506 -15.81 -24.76 6.41
N HIS A 507 -15.93 -25.62 7.43
CA HIS A 507 -15.17 -26.85 7.53
C HIS A 507 -15.42 -27.78 6.33
N GLU A 508 -16.67 -27.93 5.91
CA GLU A 508 -17.01 -28.69 4.69
C GLU A 508 -16.42 -28.06 3.41
N LYS A 509 -16.50 -26.73 3.27
CA LYS A 509 -15.97 -26.01 2.09
C LYS A 509 -14.45 -26.08 1.99
N THR A 510 -13.76 -25.87 3.10
CA THR A 510 -12.29 -25.95 3.18
C THR A 510 -11.81 -27.40 3.01
N ALA A 511 -12.63 -28.38 3.43
CA ALA A 511 -12.32 -29.81 3.36
C ALA A 511 -10.95 -30.17 3.96
N GLY A 512 -10.56 -29.46 5.02
CA GLY A 512 -9.26 -29.62 5.70
C GLY A 512 -8.05 -29.21 4.86
N LYS A 513 -8.23 -28.46 3.77
CA LYS A 513 -7.12 -27.97 2.93
C LYS A 513 -6.42 -26.74 3.49
N ILE A 514 -7.08 -26.03 4.39
CA ILE A 514 -6.61 -24.81 5.05
C ILE A 514 -7.07 -24.86 6.50
N LEU A 515 -6.22 -24.38 7.41
CA LEU A 515 -6.49 -24.36 8.86
C LEU A 515 -7.62 -23.38 9.17
N LEU A 516 -8.64 -23.82 9.89
CA LEU A 516 -9.75 -22.98 10.36
C LEU A 516 -9.57 -22.61 11.83
N ALA A 517 -9.26 -21.33 12.06
CA ALA A 517 -9.16 -20.72 13.38
C ALA A 517 -10.46 -20.00 13.76
N ALA A 518 -10.91 -20.17 15.00
CA ALA A 518 -12.11 -19.52 15.53
C ALA A 518 -11.76 -18.60 16.71
N GLY A 519 -12.08 -17.30 16.57
CA GLY A 519 -12.03 -16.31 17.63
C GLY A 519 -13.19 -16.51 18.60
N ILE A 520 -12.88 -16.90 19.84
CA ILE A 520 -13.87 -17.24 20.86
C ILE A 520 -14.00 -16.10 21.86
N PRO A 521 -15.18 -15.46 21.95
CA PRO A 521 -15.45 -14.46 22.98
C PRO A 521 -15.26 -14.97 24.41
N ALA A 522 -14.91 -14.06 25.32
CA ALA A 522 -14.73 -14.36 26.74
C ALA A 522 -15.98 -15.00 27.38
N VAL A 523 -17.18 -14.69 26.86
CA VAL A 523 -18.47 -15.21 27.37
C VAL A 523 -18.76 -16.68 27.06
N TYR A 524 -18.03 -17.30 26.11
CA TYR A 524 -18.26 -18.71 25.75
C TYR A 524 -17.91 -19.65 26.91
N ASP A 525 -18.82 -20.58 27.21
CA ASP A 525 -18.58 -21.60 28.22
C ASP A 525 -18.05 -22.91 27.61
N ARG A 526 -17.86 -23.90 28.48
CA ARG A 526 -17.38 -25.23 28.10
C ARG A 526 -18.29 -25.94 27.10
N SER A 527 -19.62 -25.83 27.26
CA SER A 527 -20.57 -26.50 26.37
C SER A 527 -20.51 -25.90 24.98
N SER A 528 -20.41 -24.57 24.88
CA SER A 528 -20.29 -23.89 23.59
C SER A 528 -19.00 -24.27 22.85
N ILE A 529 -17.91 -24.54 23.57
CA ILE A 529 -16.66 -25.02 22.97
C ILE A 529 -16.80 -26.47 22.48
N GLU A 530 -17.42 -27.35 23.28
CA GLU A 530 -17.67 -28.75 22.90
C GLU A 530 -18.47 -28.83 21.58
N ASP A 531 -19.45 -27.95 21.40
CA ASP A 531 -20.31 -27.92 20.21
C ASP A 531 -19.57 -27.54 18.92
N ILE A 532 -18.55 -26.66 18.99
CA ILE A 532 -17.83 -26.15 17.81
C ILE A 532 -16.51 -26.87 17.53
N ALA A 533 -15.92 -27.53 18.53
CA ALA A 533 -14.61 -28.19 18.42
C ALA A 533 -14.45 -29.15 17.24
N PRO A 534 -15.47 -29.95 16.83
CA PRO A 534 -15.31 -30.83 15.67
C PRO A 534 -15.03 -30.12 14.34
N ASN A 535 -15.29 -28.81 14.27
CA ASN A 535 -15.20 -28.02 13.05
C ASN A 535 -14.07 -26.96 13.10
N VAL A 536 -13.23 -26.95 14.15
CA VAL A 536 -12.21 -25.92 14.37
C VAL A 536 -10.86 -26.56 14.61
N ASP A 537 -9.82 -26.10 13.90
CA ASP A 537 -8.44 -26.60 14.03
C ASP A 537 -7.62 -25.79 15.05
N LEU A 538 -7.99 -24.51 15.26
CA LEU A 538 -7.32 -23.59 16.17
C LEU A 538 -8.31 -22.67 16.90
N PHE A 539 -8.31 -22.74 18.22
CA PHE A 539 -9.06 -21.82 19.05
C PHE A 539 -8.25 -20.56 19.35
N VAL A 540 -8.86 -19.38 19.26
CA VAL A 540 -8.22 -18.12 19.62
C VAL A 540 -9.07 -17.46 20.70
N LEU A 541 -8.66 -17.66 21.96
CA LEU A 541 -9.44 -17.31 23.14
C LEU A 541 -9.29 -15.83 23.48
N MET A 542 -10.39 -15.07 23.48
CA MET A 542 -10.41 -13.72 24.05
C MET A 542 -10.49 -13.82 25.57
N THR A 543 -9.60 -13.10 26.26
CA THR A 543 -9.41 -13.24 27.72
C THR A 543 -10.40 -12.44 28.54
N HIS A 544 -10.98 -11.37 27.98
CA HIS A 544 -11.98 -10.49 28.59
C HIS A 544 -12.84 -9.79 27.53
N ASP A 545 -13.93 -9.14 27.97
CA ASP A 545 -14.77 -8.30 27.12
C ASP A 545 -14.13 -6.92 26.93
N MET A 546 -14.48 -6.21 25.86
CA MET A 546 -13.86 -4.95 25.46
C MET A 546 -13.93 -3.84 26.53
N ASP A 547 -14.88 -3.93 27.47
CA ASP A 547 -15.10 -2.89 28.49
C ASP A 547 -14.18 -2.99 29.73
N GLU A 548 -13.35 -4.03 29.86
CA GLU A 548 -12.45 -4.24 31.01
C GLU A 548 -10.99 -4.13 30.55
N ILE A 549 -10.20 -3.17 31.07
CA ILE A 549 -8.94 -2.79 30.39
C ILE A 549 -7.66 -3.35 31.04
N GLU A 550 -7.70 -3.96 32.22
CA GLU A 550 -6.45 -4.47 32.84
C GLU A 550 -6.69 -5.75 33.66
N LEU A 551 -6.25 -6.90 33.14
CA LEU A 551 -6.23 -8.17 33.86
C LEU A 551 -4.79 -8.61 34.14
N THR A 552 -4.56 -9.11 35.34
CA THR A 552 -3.32 -9.78 35.73
C THR A 552 -3.22 -11.17 35.10
N ALA A 553 -2.02 -11.75 35.06
CA ALA A 553 -1.82 -13.12 34.55
C ALA A 553 -2.70 -14.14 35.28
N GLU A 554 -2.85 -14.02 36.61
CA GLU A 554 -3.69 -14.90 37.44
C GLU A 554 -5.17 -14.81 37.05
N GLU A 555 -5.67 -13.60 36.76
CA GLU A 555 -7.06 -13.40 36.33
C GLU A 555 -7.32 -13.97 34.92
N ILE A 556 -6.35 -13.84 34.02
CA ILE A 556 -6.43 -14.45 32.68
C ILE A 556 -6.36 -15.98 32.79
N GLU A 557 -5.45 -16.52 33.59
CA GLU A 557 -5.32 -17.95 33.86
C GLU A 557 -6.64 -18.55 34.34
N ASP A 558 -7.28 -17.91 35.34
CA ASP A 558 -8.57 -18.34 35.88
C ASP A 558 -9.70 -18.27 34.83
N SER A 559 -9.71 -17.22 34.00
CA SER A 559 -10.71 -17.02 32.95
C SER A 559 -10.66 -18.10 31.87
N VAL A 560 -9.45 -18.49 31.42
CA VAL A 560 -9.28 -19.41 30.28
C VAL A 560 -9.06 -20.86 30.68
N ALA A 561 -8.72 -21.17 31.93
CA ALA A 561 -8.38 -22.53 32.37
C ALA A 561 -9.46 -23.58 32.03
N SER A 562 -10.74 -23.26 32.23
CA SER A 562 -11.84 -24.18 31.93
C SER A 562 -11.97 -24.45 30.42
N LYS A 563 -11.75 -23.43 29.58
CA LYS A 563 -11.80 -23.50 28.12
C LYS A 563 -10.62 -24.29 27.56
N MET A 564 -9.41 -24.02 28.04
CA MET A 564 -8.20 -24.77 27.73
C MET A 564 -8.36 -26.26 28.05
N GLY A 565 -9.01 -26.58 29.18
CA GLY A 565 -9.33 -27.95 29.54
C GLY A 565 -10.21 -28.68 28.53
N GLU A 566 -11.18 -27.98 27.93
CA GLU A 566 -12.09 -28.55 26.94
C GLU A 566 -11.46 -28.69 25.56
N ILE A 567 -10.72 -27.65 25.12
CA ILE A 567 -9.97 -27.67 23.87
C ILE A 567 -8.96 -28.84 23.88
N ARG A 568 -8.24 -29.02 24.99
CA ARG A 568 -7.38 -30.19 25.18
C ARG A 568 -8.13 -31.51 25.15
N GLY A 569 -9.34 -31.55 25.71
CA GLY A 569 -10.20 -32.74 25.69
C GLY A 569 -10.62 -33.12 24.27
N ALA A 570 -10.85 -32.13 23.41
CA ALA A 570 -11.12 -32.30 21.99
C ALA A 570 -9.88 -32.69 21.16
N GLY A 571 -8.68 -32.38 21.67
CA GLY A 571 -7.42 -32.65 20.97
C GLY A 571 -6.98 -31.51 20.04
N GLU A 572 -7.58 -30.33 20.20
CA GLU A 572 -7.32 -29.15 19.39
C GLU A 572 -6.33 -28.20 20.06
N ASN A 573 -5.90 -27.17 19.32
CA ASN A 573 -4.92 -26.19 19.78
C ASN A 573 -5.57 -24.84 20.13
N ALA A 574 -4.90 -24.05 20.96
CA ALA A 574 -5.36 -22.74 21.41
C ALA A 574 -4.26 -21.67 21.40
N LEU A 575 -4.64 -20.45 21.01
CA LEU A 575 -3.96 -19.21 21.33
C LEU A 575 -4.74 -18.44 22.41
N ILE A 576 -4.02 -17.81 23.33
CA ILE A 576 -4.60 -16.92 24.34
C ILE A 576 -4.40 -15.48 23.89
N THR A 577 -5.50 -14.75 23.66
CA THR A 577 -5.47 -13.36 23.19
C THR A 577 -5.48 -12.38 24.35
N VAL A 578 -4.41 -11.63 24.48
CA VAL A 578 -4.32 -10.47 25.38
C VAL A 578 -4.77 -9.23 24.61
N VAL A 579 -5.81 -8.58 25.11
CA VAL A 579 -6.27 -7.29 24.58
C VAL A 579 -5.51 -6.18 25.29
N VAL A 580 -5.03 -5.20 24.52
CA VAL A 580 -4.20 -4.10 25.01
C VAL A 580 -4.80 -2.77 24.56
N SER A 581 -4.92 -1.81 25.48
CA SER A 581 -5.39 -0.45 25.17
C SER A 581 -4.25 0.56 25.14
N GLU A 582 -4.41 1.63 24.36
CA GLU A 582 -3.51 2.77 24.32
C GLU A 582 -3.38 3.44 25.69
N GLY A 583 -2.15 3.51 26.20
CA GLY A 583 -1.86 4.14 27.48
C GLY A 583 -1.94 3.22 28.70
N SER A 584 -2.20 1.93 28.50
CA SER A 584 -1.97 0.89 29.52
C SER A 584 -0.49 0.86 29.94
N ASP A 585 -0.25 0.45 31.19
CA ASP A 585 1.07 0.53 31.83
C ASP A 585 2.17 -0.09 30.95
N GLY A 586 3.22 0.69 30.71
CA GLY A 586 4.01 0.60 29.47
C GLY A 586 4.67 -0.76 29.19
N ASP A 587 4.88 -1.05 27.90
CA ASP A 587 5.52 -2.19 27.19
C ASP A 587 6.13 -3.35 28.02
N ALA A 588 6.86 -3.05 29.11
CA ALA A 588 7.42 -4.04 30.02
C ALA A 588 6.36 -4.88 30.77
N GLU A 589 5.20 -4.33 31.09
CA GLU A 589 4.13 -5.07 31.79
C GLU A 589 3.39 -6.02 30.84
N VAL A 590 3.16 -5.62 29.59
CA VAL A 590 2.60 -6.49 28.54
C VAL A 590 3.56 -7.65 28.25
N ASP A 591 4.86 -7.38 28.14
CA ASP A 591 5.87 -8.43 27.95
C ASP A 591 5.95 -9.39 29.15
N GLU A 592 5.88 -8.87 30.38
CA GLU A 592 5.84 -9.69 31.60
C GLU A 592 4.58 -10.56 31.65
N LEU A 593 3.43 -10.01 31.29
CA LEU A 593 2.15 -10.72 31.22
C LEU A 593 2.19 -11.85 30.18
N LEU A 594 2.60 -11.56 28.95
CA LEU A 594 2.73 -12.56 27.88
C LEU A 594 3.71 -13.67 28.25
N ASN A 595 4.84 -13.30 28.87
CA ASN A 595 5.83 -14.27 29.33
C ASN A 595 5.30 -15.13 30.49
N SER A 596 4.56 -14.54 31.43
CA SER A 596 3.92 -15.27 32.53
C SER A 596 2.94 -16.31 32.00
N LEU A 597 2.05 -15.91 31.09
CA LEU A 597 1.07 -16.81 30.46
C LEU A 597 1.76 -17.93 29.68
N TYR A 598 2.80 -17.62 28.91
CA TYR A 598 3.53 -18.64 28.17
C TYR A 598 4.21 -19.64 29.09
N VAL A 599 4.89 -19.18 30.13
CA VAL A 599 5.53 -20.06 31.12
C VAL A 599 4.49 -20.95 31.80
N TYR A 600 3.35 -20.38 32.19
CA TYR A 600 2.28 -21.10 32.86
C TYR A 600 1.70 -22.23 32.00
N TYR A 601 1.37 -21.94 30.74
CA TYR A 601 0.72 -22.90 29.83
C TYR A 601 1.70 -23.74 28.99
N SER A 602 3.01 -23.53 29.11
CA SER A 602 4.03 -24.22 28.28
C SER A 602 3.98 -25.76 28.34
N ASP A 603 3.50 -26.34 29.44
CA ASP A 603 3.33 -27.79 29.60
C ASP A 603 1.94 -28.30 29.16
N ASP A 604 1.02 -27.40 28.78
CA ASP A 604 -0.32 -27.75 28.31
C ASP A 604 -0.26 -28.13 26.81
N PRO A 605 -0.60 -29.38 26.42
CA PRO A 605 -0.47 -29.81 25.02
C PRO A 605 -1.44 -29.10 24.06
N ALA A 606 -2.49 -28.45 24.56
CA ALA A 606 -3.38 -27.64 23.74
C ALA A 606 -2.86 -26.21 23.54
N PHE A 607 -1.88 -25.75 24.31
CA PHE A 607 -1.38 -24.39 24.21
C PHE A 607 -0.37 -24.24 23.09
N LEU A 608 -0.74 -23.48 22.07
CA LEU A 608 0.13 -23.17 20.94
C LEU A 608 0.89 -21.85 21.16
N GLY A 609 0.31 -20.91 21.92
CA GLY A 609 0.96 -19.64 22.23
C GLY A 609 -0.02 -18.50 22.51
N VAL A 610 0.42 -17.27 22.24
CA VAL A 610 -0.29 -16.04 22.62
C VAL A 610 -0.55 -15.14 21.41
N SER A 611 -1.63 -14.37 21.46
CA SER A 611 -1.98 -13.35 20.48
C SER A 611 -2.16 -11.99 21.14
N LEU A 612 -1.82 -10.93 20.41
CA LEU A 612 -2.01 -9.54 20.82
C LEU A 612 -3.08 -8.87 19.97
N LEU A 613 -4.08 -8.27 20.64
CA LEU A 613 -5.17 -7.54 20.03
C LEU A 613 -5.22 -6.12 20.58
N MET A 614 -5.13 -5.12 19.71
CA MET A 614 -5.29 -3.72 20.13
C MET A 614 -6.79 -3.41 20.29
N HIS A 615 -7.17 -2.92 21.47
CA HIS A 615 -8.56 -2.59 21.79
C HIS A 615 -9.12 -1.53 20.84
N GLU A 616 -8.33 -0.49 20.56
CA GLU A 616 -8.73 0.63 19.72
C GLU A 616 -8.98 0.19 18.27
N ASP A 617 -8.11 -0.65 17.73
CA ASP A 617 -8.23 -1.18 16.36
C ASP A 617 -9.52 -2.01 16.20
N LEU A 618 -9.87 -2.79 17.22
CA LEU A 618 -11.13 -3.55 17.23
C LEU A 618 -12.35 -2.63 17.39
N GLN A 619 -12.27 -1.65 18.29
CA GLN A 619 -13.36 -0.70 18.54
C GLN A 619 -13.68 0.13 17.29
N GLU A 620 -12.66 0.61 16.58
CA GLU A 620 -12.83 1.38 15.34
C GLU A 620 -13.61 0.56 14.29
N VAL A 621 -13.29 -0.73 14.15
CA VAL A 621 -13.98 -1.62 13.20
C VAL A 621 -15.43 -1.88 13.63
N LEU A 622 -15.69 -2.05 14.93
CA LEU A 622 -17.04 -2.28 15.44
C LEU A 622 -17.92 -1.00 15.39
N GLU A 623 -17.33 0.18 15.56
CA GLU A 623 -18.04 1.46 15.43
C GLU A 623 -18.36 1.81 13.98
N ALA A 624 -17.47 1.47 13.03
CA ALA A 624 -17.69 1.66 11.60
C ALA A 624 -18.91 0.87 11.05
N THR A 625 -19.35 -0.17 11.76
CA THR A 625 -20.49 -1.03 11.37
C THR A 625 -21.80 -0.68 12.07
N ALA A 626 -21.82 0.29 12.99
CA ALA A 626 -23.03 0.70 13.69
C ALA A 626 -23.90 1.66 12.84
N PRO A 627 -25.23 1.44 12.72
CA PRO A 627 -26.10 2.39 12.04
C PRO A 627 -26.17 3.72 12.80
N ALA A 628 -26.02 4.83 12.08
CA ALA A 628 -25.94 6.17 12.65
C ALA A 628 -27.19 6.55 13.47
N GLU A 629 -27.09 6.54 14.80
CA GLU A 629 -28.10 7.17 15.65
C GLU A 629 -27.91 8.70 15.69
N GLU A 630 -29.00 9.40 15.40
CA GLU A 630 -29.08 10.85 15.30
C GLU A 630 -29.34 11.49 16.69
N LYS A 631 -28.33 12.12 17.34
CA LYS A 631 -28.44 13.46 17.99
C LYS A 631 -27.24 13.93 18.86
N ARG A 632 -26.93 15.23 18.62
CA ARG A 632 -26.54 16.35 19.52
C ARG A 632 -25.11 16.41 20.11
N THR A 633 -24.31 17.34 19.59
CA THR A 633 -23.25 18.09 20.31
C THR A 633 -23.81 18.79 21.56
N PRO A 634 -23.04 18.96 22.68
CA PRO A 634 -21.62 19.36 22.68
C PRO A 634 -20.70 18.75 23.76
N GLY A 635 -19.39 18.79 23.53
CA GLY A 635 -18.37 18.65 24.57
C GLY A 635 -16.99 18.36 23.98
N PHE A 636 -16.06 19.29 24.16
CA PHE A 636 -14.62 19.02 24.05
C PHE A 636 -14.26 17.82 24.95
N GLU A 637 -13.55 16.84 24.42
CA GLU A 637 -12.39 16.13 25.03
C GLU A 637 -12.12 14.84 24.25
N ALA A 638 -10.89 14.70 23.74
CA ALA A 638 -10.06 13.49 23.71
C ALA A 638 -9.11 13.53 22.51
N ILE A 639 -7.82 13.53 22.85
CA ILE A 639 -6.65 13.31 21.99
C ILE A 639 -6.31 11.81 22.16
N PHE A 640 -5.63 11.25 21.16
CA PHE A 640 -4.87 9.98 21.10
C PHE A 640 -5.61 8.76 20.49
N ALA A 641 -5.14 8.30 19.33
CA ALA A 641 -4.53 6.96 19.21
C ALA A 641 -3.80 6.74 17.87
N ILE A 642 -2.46 6.71 17.89
CA ILE A 642 -1.49 5.99 17.01
C ILE A 642 -0.10 6.18 17.68
N ILE A 643 0.08 5.62 18.88
CA ILE A 643 1.41 5.43 19.50
C ILE A 643 1.60 3.96 19.97
N GLY A 644 0.58 3.10 19.97
CA GLY A 644 0.66 1.73 20.51
C GLY A 644 1.67 0.78 19.84
N LEU A 645 1.66 0.64 18.51
CA LEU A 645 2.33 -0.49 17.84
C LEU A 645 3.84 -0.33 17.55
N LEU A 646 4.32 0.91 17.40
CA LEU A 646 5.76 1.21 17.26
C LEU A 646 6.48 1.31 18.62
N SER A 647 5.74 1.42 19.73
CA SER A 647 6.31 1.46 21.07
C SER A 647 6.75 0.08 21.54
N ILE A 648 5.93 -0.94 21.30
CA ILE A 648 6.19 -2.33 21.71
C ILE A 648 7.38 -2.93 20.93
N THR A 649 7.48 -2.67 19.62
CA THR A 649 8.59 -3.14 18.76
C THR A 649 9.90 -2.39 18.99
N TYR A 650 9.85 -1.10 19.37
CA TYR A 650 11.04 -0.32 19.67
C TYR A 650 11.55 -0.50 21.13
N ARG A 651 10.69 -0.86 22.09
CA ARG A 651 11.10 -1.10 23.49
C ARG A 651 11.59 -2.51 23.80
N LEU A 652 11.21 -3.52 23.02
CA LEU A 652 11.83 -4.86 23.06
C LEU A 652 13.30 -4.87 22.60
N ARG A 653 13.77 -3.78 21.97
CA ARG A 653 15.14 -3.67 21.44
C ARG A 653 16.13 -2.93 22.35
N LYS A 654 15.68 -2.43 23.52
CA LYS A 654 16.53 -1.57 24.39
C LYS A 654 16.62 -1.97 25.87
N GLN A 655 16.37 -3.24 26.22
CA GLN A 655 16.82 -3.81 27.50
C GLN A 655 17.54 -5.14 27.32
#